data_AF-A0A1E7H3D1-F1
#
_entry.id   AF-A0A1E7H3D1-F1
#
_cell.length_a   1.000
_cell.length_b   1.000
_cell.length_c   1.000
_cell.angle_alpha   90.00
_cell.angle_beta   90.00
_cell.angle_gamma   90.00
#
_symmetry.space_group_name_H-M   'P 1'
#
loop_
_entity.id
_entity.type
_entity.pdbx_description
1 polymer ?
#
loop_
_entity_poly.entity_id
_entity_poly.type
_entity_poly.pdbx_seq_one_letter_code
_entity_poly.pdbx_strand_id
1 'polypeptide(L)'
;MKIIARLLIFYFVLLKRLDILIKNSNQFFYCCDYFMAIESKQLREIAEQVSEHFTSHKTISVRPVKGDPPDQYEVIYTLIGMIQTDDEITRATNHVVEISIPFGFPHFPPSCKPKSKIFHPDFDQAAICLGDFWHQNRTLIELITHIGQMIDGEFYSTTNAFNEEAAIWFTKHHDELPFSSALTGSIKPDEESTLQITVDTVDEPTSSPEDVEQIVLNAQIALERANRGDTIEQEEEQRKYAELVLDNYKKTARQAADCSTTSDNNHKDIVQEKTGWKKRIKLFIIVWAVIHAGGAGIYFYAKGESNKLASAEQSYNQCLDQLEINSFTAAKDSCEIALQQSKGVKIVEQERTTNLIAEIETILHSEKLQQGLGGRILVDGQYLNKEDAETLLLFKRLSSEGTDLFKQSQWAAASKKLQKAIDTGNNNSIVDTTTLPGLTSKLQTAQLQTFIQIATEKQNQKSWKEAIESYIDTLAYLKELPPEIKQQYSEQLQKQLGKCQFEDFKQRGDTLFAQSDWQNARLAYQRALAIGKSNDKIVEETVSEVSLNLELARLYQAIKSGNLAFASGDWDKAIHAYKNGQAILSYNKDLFTLIDSDVNIRKLAKIILQASVIKNRQTAKKYLEEKNLRAAKVRHEKVIRDIKTNSFANDSDFLKTIAESTEIIQSLEKEIFLNEKQHYLETNFQTLFTKHYPSASPGNLSHPVISLEKESPENLYFKLQCTEISGGRRTLLIIRYTYNKKSKTWDFSSGNLKKPKLALN
;
A
#
# COMPACT_ATOMS: atom_id res chain seq x y z
N MET A 1 27.24 -17.02 -47.81
CA MET A 1 27.63 -16.19 -46.63
C MET A 1 26.71 -15.00 -46.34
N LYS A 2 26.72 -13.88 -47.09
CA LYS A 2 26.01 -12.63 -46.67
C LYS A 2 24.51 -12.79 -46.32
N ILE A 3 23.77 -13.70 -46.97
CA ILE A 3 22.35 -14.00 -46.64
C ILE A 3 22.24 -14.76 -45.30
N ILE A 4 23.09 -15.76 -45.07
CA ILE A 4 23.14 -16.54 -43.82
C ILE A 4 23.48 -15.64 -42.63
N ALA A 5 24.41 -14.69 -42.79
CA ALA A 5 24.72 -13.70 -41.75
C ALA A 5 23.51 -12.82 -41.40
N ARG A 6 22.71 -12.40 -42.40
CA ARG A 6 21.47 -11.64 -42.16
C ARG A 6 20.41 -12.50 -41.46
N LEU A 7 20.24 -13.76 -41.85
CA LEU A 7 19.32 -14.68 -41.19
C LEU A 7 19.73 -14.98 -39.75
N LEU A 8 21.03 -15.18 -39.47
CA LEU A 8 21.55 -15.38 -38.11
C LEU A 8 21.35 -14.13 -37.23
N ILE A 9 21.57 -12.93 -37.76
CA ILE A 9 21.27 -11.68 -37.04
C ILE A 9 19.76 -11.56 -36.76
N PHE A 10 18.90 -11.86 -37.76
CA PHE A 10 17.46 -11.82 -37.57
C PHE A 10 16.98 -12.86 -36.54
N TYR A 11 17.57 -14.06 -36.55
CA TYR A 11 17.31 -15.13 -35.58
C TYR A 11 17.80 -14.76 -34.17
N PHE A 12 18.97 -14.12 -34.02
CA PHE A 12 19.44 -13.60 -32.73
C PHE A 12 18.55 -12.46 -32.19
N VAL A 13 18.02 -11.60 -33.07
CA VAL A 13 17.06 -10.55 -32.70
C VAL A 13 15.70 -11.16 -32.34
N LEU A 14 15.25 -12.21 -33.03
CA LEU A 14 14.04 -12.95 -32.67
C LEU A 14 14.19 -13.64 -31.32
N LEU A 15 15.30 -14.37 -31.10
CA LEU A 15 15.58 -15.04 -29.83
C LEU A 15 15.70 -14.05 -28.67
N LYS A 16 16.39 -12.90 -28.85
CA LYS A 16 16.41 -11.87 -27.80
C LYS A 16 15.03 -11.27 -27.54
N ARG A 17 14.16 -11.11 -28.55
CA ARG A 17 12.76 -10.68 -28.34
C ARG A 17 11.93 -11.76 -27.66
N LEU A 18 12.15 -13.04 -27.95
CA LEU A 18 11.49 -14.16 -27.28
C LEU A 18 11.92 -14.25 -25.80
N ASP A 19 13.22 -14.13 -25.53
CA ASP A 19 13.79 -14.15 -24.17
C ASP A 19 13.30 -12.95 -23.32
N ILE A 20 13.07 -11.79 -23.94
CA ILE A 20 12.42 -10.63 -23.31
C ILE A 20 10.91 -10.88 -23.07
N LEU A 21 10.19 -11.48 -24.03
CA LEU A 21 8.76 -11.79 -23.87
C LEU A 21 8.52 -12.86 -22.79
N ILE A 22 9.36 -13.90 -22.73
CA ILE A 22 9.29 -14.97 -21.72
C ILE A 22 9.67 -14.45 -20.32
N LYS A 23 10.59 -13.48 -20.23
CA LYS A 23 10.88 -12.80 -18.95
C LYS A 23 9.75 -11.88 -18.50
N ASN A 24 9.09 -11.18 -19.43
CA ASN A 24 7.93 -10.35 -19.11
C ASN A 24 6.69 -11.18 -18.72
N SER A 25 6.44 -12.35 -19.32
CA SER A 25 5.30 -13.20 -18.95
C SER A 25 5.40 -13.74 -17.52
N ASN A 26 6.61 -14.05 -17.05
CA ASN A 26 6.83 -14.50 -15.67
C ASN A 26 6.61 -13.38 -14.64
N GLN A 27 6.77 -12.11 -15.03
CA GLN A 27 6.71 -10.99 -14.08
C GLN A 27 5.28 -10.64 -13.63
N PHE A 28 4.24 -11.13 -14.32
CA PHE A 28 2.86 -11.04 -13.86
C PHE A 28 2.50 -12.11 -12.81
N PHE A 29 3.10 -13.30 -12.89
CA PHE A 29 2.90 -14.37 -11.91
C PHE A 29 3.51 -14.03 -10.54
N TYR A 30 4.75 -13.51 -10.52
CA TYR A 30 5.48 -13.30 -9.27
C TYR A 30 4.80 -12.40 -8.23
N CYS A 31 3.93 -11.46 -8.60
CA CYS A 31 3.19 -10.66 -7.61
C CYS A 31 2.05 -11.45 -6.94
N CYS A 32 1.36 -12.32 -7.68
CA CYS A 32 0.32 -13.19 -7.13
C CYS A 32 0.97 -14.30 -6.29
N ASP A 33 2.02 -14.93 -6.83
CA ASP A 33 2.78 -15.97 -6.16
C ASP A 33 3.42 -15.46 -4.86
N TYR A 34 3.98 -14.24 -4.82
CA TYR A 34 4.65 -13.73 -3.62
C TYR A 34 3.68 -13.42 -2.47
N PHE A 35 2.47 -12.94 -2.74
CA PHE A 35 1.48 -12.71 -1.69
C PHE A 35 0.91 -14.03 -1.18
N MET A 36 0.54 -14.96 -2.08
CA MET A 36 0.11 -16.31 -1.69
C MET A 36 1.22 -17.11 -0.99
N ALA A 37 2.49 -16.88 -1.32
CA ALA A 37 3.64 -17.52 -0.64
C ALA A 37 3.85 -17.02 0.80
N ILE A 38 3.42 -15.80 1.15
CA ILE A 38 3.47 -15.29 2.53
C ILE A 38 2.33 -15.91 3.34
N GLU A 39 1.11 -15.90 2.82
CA GLU A 39 -0.06 -16.49 3.48
C GLU A 39 0.09 -18.01 3.69
N SER A 40 0.52 -18.74 2.64
CA SER A 40 0.80 -20.19 2.73
C SER A 40 2.09 -20.54 3.49
N LYS A 41 2.91 -19.56 3.89
CA LYS A 41 3.97 -19.75 4.89
C LYS A 41 3.42 -19.58 6.30
N GLN A 42 2.65 -18.53 6.55
CA GLN A 42 2.06 -18.26 7.87
C GLN A 42 1.08 -19.37 8.31
N LEU A 43 0.16 -19.79 7.42
CA LEU A 43 -0.76 -20.90 7.70
C LEU A 43 -0.04 -22.24 7.92
N ARG A 44 1.13 -22.44 7.30
CA ARG A 44 1.97 -23.64 7.50
C ARG A 44 2.67 -23.62 8.87
N GLU A 45 3.19 -22.47 9.29
CA GLU A 45 3.77 -22.29 10.63
C GLU A 45 2.70 -22.47 11.73
N ILE A 46 1.48 -22.00 11.50
CA ILE A 46 0.33 -22.25 12.39
C ILE A 46 -0.01 -23.75 12.45
N ALA A 47 -0.08 -24.43 11.30
CA ALA A 47 -0.39 -25.86 11.24
C ALA A 47 0.67 -26.73 11.95
N GLU A 48 1.96 -26.36 11.83
CA GLU A 48 3.06 -27.02 12.53
C GLU A 48 2.95 -26.84 14.06
N GLN A 49 2.73 -25.61 14.53
CA GLN A 49 2.54 -25.30 15.96
C GLN A 49 1.31 -26.01 16.56
N VAL A 50 0.17 -26.00 15.86
CA VAL A 50 -1.06 -26.70 16.28
C VAL A 50 -0.82 -28.20 16.36
N SER A 51 -0.11 -28.78 15.37
CA SER A 51 0.25 -30.19 15.38
C SER A 51 1.17 -30.53 16.56
N GLU A 52 2.24 -29.77 16.80
CA GLU A 52 3.17 -29.99 17.91
C GLU A 52 2.45 -29.93 19.28
N HIS A 53 1.61 -28.92 19.48
CA HIS A 53 0.95 -28.69 20.77
C HIS A 53 -0.15 -29.72 21.08
N PHE A 54 -1.00 -30.07 20.09
CA PHE A 54 -2.20 -30.87 20.36
C PHE A 54 -2.08 -32.37 20.05
N THR A 55 -1.05 -32.84 19.32
CA THR A 55 -0.89 -34.29 18.98
C THR A 55 -0.81 -35.20 20.21
N SER A 56 -0.32 -34.70 21.36
CA SER A 56 -0.25 -35.47 22.62
C SER A 56 -1.20 -34.96 23.72
N HIS A 57 -2.12 -34.06 23.40
CA HIS A 57 -2.99 -33.44 24.40
C HIS A 57 -4.16 -34.37 24.80
N LYS A 58 -4.41 -34.51 26.10
CA LYS A 58 -5.32 -35.56 26.63
C LYS A 58 -6.80 -35.26 26.47
N THR A 59 -7.17 -33.97 26.44
CA THR A 59 -8.55 -33.48 26.51
C THR A 59 -8.94 -32.60 25.32
N ILE A 60 -8.03 -32.37 24.37
CA ILE A 60 -8.27 -31.55 23.17
C ILE A 60 -7.59 -32.27 22.00
N SER A 61 -8.32 -32.49 20.91
CA SER A 61 -7.80 -33.02 19.65
C SER A 61 -8.15 -32.09 18.51
N VAL A 62 -7.18 -31.76 17.65
CA VAL A 62 -7.34 -30.79 16.56
C VAL A 62 -7.06 -31.46 15.23
N ARG A 63 -7.95 -31.26 14.25
CA ARG A 63 -7.86 -31.86 12.92
C ARG A 63 -8.08 -30.82 11.82
N PRO A 64 -7.23 -30.75 10.78
CA PRO A 64 -7.50 -29.90 9.62
C PRO A 64 -8.69 -30.44 8.80
N VAL A 65 -9.51 -29.52 8.29
CA VAL A 65 -10.74 -29.80 7.52
C VAL A 65 -10.63 -29.33 6.07
N LYS A 66 -9.96 -28.19 5.84
CA LYS A 66 -9.85 -27.52 4.55
C LYS A 66 -8.51 -26.76 4.47
N GLY A 67 -8.03 -26.55 3.24
CA GLY A 67 -6.79 -25.85 2.92
C GLY A 67 -5.55 -26.77 2.87
N ASP A 68 -4.55 -26.37 2.10
CA ASP A 68 -3.17 -26.89 2.15
C ASP A 68 -2.19 -25.72 1.90
N PRO A 69 -1.56 -25.14 2.95
CA PRO A 69 -1.76 -25.46 4.37
C PRO A 69 -3.19 -25.15 4.86
N PRO A 70 -3.64 -25.79 5.96
CA PRO A 70 -5.03 -25.71 6.40
C PRO A 70 -5.46 -24.33 6.91
N ASP A 71 -6.55 -23.83 6.33
CA ASP A 71 -7.26 -22.60 6.72
C ASP A 71 -8.42 -22.88 7.69
N GLN A 72 -8.87 -24.14 7.78
CA GLN A 72 -9.99 -24.56 8.60
C GLN A 72 -9.68 -25.83 9.42
N TYR A 73 -10.10 -25.82 10.68
CA TYR A 73 -9.84 -26.86 11.67
C TYR A 73 -11.14 -27.27 12.37
N GLU A 74 -11.22 -28.52 12.79
CA GLU A 74 -12.21 -29.02 13.73
C GLU A 74 -11.50 -29.43 15.01
N VAL A 75 -12.01 -28.94 16.14
CA VAL A 75 -11.47 -29.19 17.48
C VAL A 75 -12.49 -29.99 18.27
N ILE A 76 -12.02 -31.06 18.92
CA ILE A 76 -12.80 -31.98 19.74
C ILE A 76 -12.30 -31.86 21.18
N TYR A 77 -13.15 -31.34 22.06
CA TYR A 77 -12.89 -31.17 23.49
C TYR A 77 -13.51 -32.32 24.28
N THR A 78 -12.66 -33.12 24.91
CA THR A 78 -13.05 -34.23 25.79
C THR A 78 -12.96 -33.78 27.25
N LEU A 79 -13.92 -32.95 27.66
CA LEU A 79 -14.04 -32.34 28.99
C LEU A 79 -15.52 -32.14 29.37
N ILE A 80 -15.81 -31.87 30.65
CA ILE A 80 -17.18 -31.72 31.13
C ILE A 80 -17.69 -30.32 30.78
N GLY A 81 -18.82 -30.25 30.09
CA GLY A 81 -19.50 -28.99 29.79
C GLY A 81 -21.00 -29.21 29.64
N MET A 82 -21.79 -28.13 29.65
CA MET A 82 -23.25 -28.24 29.55
C MET A 82 -23.71 -28.28 28.09
N ILE A 83 -24.79 -29.02 27.82
CA ILE A 83 -25.52 -29.02 26.55
C ILE A 83 -27.02 -28.86 26.79
N GLN A 84 -27.73 -28.32 25.80
CA GLN A 84 -29.18 -28.16 25.84
C GLN A 84 -29.85 -29.17 24.89
N THR A 85 -30.67 -30.06 25.45
CA THR A 85 -31.36 -31.13 24.72
C THR A 85 -32.87 -30.99 24.87
N ASP A 86 -33.44 -30.28 23.90
CA ASP A 86 -34.85 -30.10 23.55
C ASP A 86 -35.77 -29.46 24.62
N ASP A 87 -35.61 -29.77 25.91
CA ASP A 87 -36.13 -29.03 27.07
C ASP A 87 -35.23 -29.15 28.33
N GLU A 88 -34.14 -29.95 28.30
CA GLU A 88 -33.30 -30.24 29.48
C GLU A 88 -31.83 -29.79 29.29
N ILE A 89 -31.22 -29.24 30.35
CA ILE A 89 -29.81 -28.85 30.40
C ILE A 89 -29.01 -29.97 31.08
N THR A 90 -28.11 -30.63 30.35
CA THR A 90 -27.39 -31.83 30.80
C THR A 90 -25.88 -31.72 30.65
N ARG A 91 -25.12 -32.49 31.45
CA ARG A 91 -23.64 -32.55 31.36
C ARG A 91 -23.22 -33.50 30.23
N ALA A 92 -22.35 -33.04 29.33
CA ALA A 92 -21.71 -33.83 28.28
C ALA A 92 -20.19 -33.75 28.36
N THR A 93 -19.51 -34.79 27.85
CA THR A 93 -18.06 -34.97 27.93
C THR A 93 -17.32 -34.87 26.59
N ASN A 94 -18.02 -34.45 25.52
CA ASN A 94 -17.49 -34.38 24.16
C ASN A 94 -18.14 -33.23 23.38
N HIS A 95 -17.35 -32.21 23.05
CA HIS A 95 -17.81 -30.98 22.41
C HIS A 95 -16.99 -30.68 21.16
N VAL A 96 -17.65 -30.32 20.07
CA VAL A 96 -16.97 -30.09 18.78
C VAL A 96 -17.15 -28.64 18.34
N VAL A 97 -16.05 -27.99 17.94
CA VAL A 97 -16.01 -26.60 17.43
C VAL A 97 -15.21 -26.56 16.12
N GLU A 98 -15.72 -25.87 15.12
CA GLU A 98 -15.02 -25.56 13.88
C GLU A 98 -14.40 -24.16 13.98
N ILE A 99 -13.13 -24.05 13.61
CA ILE A 99 -12.37 -22.79 13.62
C ILE A 99 -11.87 -22.52 12.21
N SER A 100 -12.22 -21.35 11.66
CA SER A 100 -11.84 -20.91 10.32
C SER A 100 -10.96 -19.66 10.42
N ILE A 101 -9.73 -19.73 9.91
CA ILE A 101 -8.78 -18.62 9.92
C ILE A 101 -9.12 -17.66 8.76
N PRO A 102 -9.40 -16.37 9.01
CA PRO A 102 -9.63 -15.41 7.95
C PRO A 102 -8.31 -14.95 7.29
N PHE A 103 -8.43 -14.49 6.05
CA PHE A 103 -7.42 -13.66 5.41
C PHE A 103 -7.10 -12.45 6.31
N GLY A 104 -5.81 -12.24 6.64
CA GLY A 104 -5.37 -11.18 7.55
C GLY A 104 -5.33 -11.53 9.05
N PHE A 105 -5.48 -12.80 9.43
CA PHE A 105 -5.10 -13.27 10.77
C PHE A 105 -3.63 -12.91 11.11
N PRO A 106 -3.27 -12.54 12.36
CA PRO A 106 -4.10 -12.46 13.57
C PRO A 106 -4.81 -11.10 13.76
N HIS A 107 -4.71 -10.17 12.80
CA HIS A 107 -5.37 -8.87 12.92
C HIS A 107 -6.91 -8.98 12.89
N PHE A 108 -7.43 -9.99 12.20
CA PHE A 108 -8.83 -10.44 12.31
C PHE A 108 -8.93 -11.75 13.12
N PRO A 109 -9.95 -11.92 13.98
CA PRO A 109 -10.15 -13.13 14.78
C PRO A 109 -10.56 -14.34 13.92
N PRO A 110 -10.15 -15.58 14.27
CA PRO A 110 -10.72 -16.79 13.71
C PRO A 110 -12.22 -16.88 13.96
N SER A 111 -12.99 -17.22 12.92
CA SER A 111 -14.41 -17.52 13.06
C SER A 111 -14.55 -18.89 13.75
N CYS A 112 -15.05 -18.88 14.98
CA CYS A 112 -15.20 -20.06 15.82
C CYS A 112 -16.69 -20.41 15.94
N LYS A 113 -17.09 -21.62 15.54
CA LYS A 113 -18.49 -22.06 15.46
C LYS A 113 -18.68 -23.42 16.15
N PRO A 114 -19.57 -23.55 17.15
CA PRO A 114 -19.86 -24.84 17.74
C PRO A 114 -20.64 -25.74 16.78
N LYS A 115 -20.34 -27.04 16.81
CA LYS A 115 -21.08 -28.11 16.13
C LYS A 115 -21.93 -28.93 17.09
N SER A 116 -21.54 -28.98 18.36
CA SER A 116 -22.36 -29.50 19.48
C SER A 116 -23.37 -28.45 19.95
N LYS A 117 -24.50 -28.87 20.55
CA LYS A 117 -25.47 -27.98 21.23
C LYS A 117 -24.93 -27.48 22.59
N ILE A 118 -23.77 -26.83 22.60
CA ILE A 118 -23.09 -26.35 23.81
C ILE A 118 -23.95 -25.27 24.48
N PHE A 119 -24.22 -25.42 25.76
CA PHE A 119 -24.99 -24.48 26.56
C PHE A 119 -24.03 -23.66 27.43
N HIS A 120 -23.61 -22.50 26.92
CA HIS A 120 -22.63 -21.63 27.56
C HIS A 120 -22.98 -20.15 27.26
N PRO A 121 -22.79 -19.19 28.18
CA PRO A 121 -23.20 -17.79 28.00
C PRO A 121 -22.67 -17.16 26.71
N ASP A 122 -21.43 -17.42 26.33
CA ASP A 122 -20.77 -16.84 25.16
C ASP A 122 -20.95 -17.63 23.86
N PHE A 123 -21.82 -18.64 23.80
CA PHE A 123 -21.94 -19.54 22.65
C PHE A 123 -23.33 -19.45 21.99
N ASP A 124 -23.34 -19.29 20.66
CA ASP A 124 -24.51 -19.43 19.79
C ASP A 124 -24.26 -20.50 18.72
N GLN A 125 -25.32 -21.01 18.08
CA GLN A 125 -25.27 -21.98 16.97
C GLN A 125 -24.48 -21.48 15.75
N ALA A 126 -24.28 -20.17 15.58
CA ALA A 126 -23.48 -19.58 14.53
C ALA A 126 -22.04 -19.26 14.94
N ALA A 127 -21.80 -18.83 16.18
CA ALA A 127 -20.53 -18.25 16.61
C ALA A 127 -20.24 -18.41 18.12
N ILE A 128 -18.98 -18.28 18.50
CA ILE A 128 -18.51 -18.11 19.88
C ILE A 128 -18.07 -16.65 20.07
N CYS A 129 -18.58 -15.97 21.09
CA CYS A 129 -18.10 -14.65 21.49
C CYS A 129 -16.71 -14.78 22.11
N LEU A 130 -15.71 -14.15 21.48
CA LEU A 130 -14.34 -14.12 22.02
C LEU A 130 -14.11 -12.92 22.96
N GLY A 131 -15.12 -12.08 23.19
CA GLY A 131 -15.07 -10.94 24.11
C GLY A 131 -13.81 -10.08 23.98
N ASP A 132 -13.24 -9.71 25.13
CA ASP A 132 -11.94 -9.03 25.20
C ASP A 132 -10.74 -9.96 24.99
N PHE A 133 -10.90 -11.29 24.92
CA PHE A 133 -9.77 -12.24 24.86
C PHE A 133 -8.95 -12.09 23.57
N TRP A 134 -9.59 -11.83 22.43
CA TRP A 134 -8.89 -11.71 21.16
C TRP A 134 -8.27 -10.33 20.96
N HIS A 135 -6.94 -10.29 20.85
CA HIS A 135 -6.17 -9.12 20.45
C HIS A 135 -4.94 -9.55 19.65
N GLN A 136 -4.35 -8.62 18.89
CA GLN A 136 -3.40 -8.88 17.78
C GLN A 136 -2.13 -9.69 18.12
N ASN A 137 -1.84 -9.93 19.40
CA ASN A 137 -0.70 -10.71 19.87
C ASN A 137 -1.06 -12.16 20.24
N ARG A 138 -2.34 -12.57 20.13
CA ARG A 138 -2.80 -13.93 20.48
C ARG A 138 -2.53 -14.94 19.38
N THR A 139 -2.23 -16.16 19.80
CA THR A 139 -2.01 -17.34 18.95
C THR A 139 -3.28 -18.18 18.81
N LEU A 140 -3.32 -19.03 17.77
CA LEU A 140 -4.40 -20.02 17.62
C LEU A 140 -4.38 -21.09 18.72
N ILE A 141 -3.21 -21.40 19.29
CA ILE A 141 -3.09 -22.32 20.42
C ILE A 141 -3.79 -21.76 21.67
N GLU A 142 -3.51 -20.50 22.02
CA GLU A 142 -4.19 -19.84 23.15
C GLU A 142 -5.71 -19.83 22.98
N LEU A 143 -6.19 -19.55 21.76
CA LEU A 143 -7.63 -19.53 21.45
C LEU A 143 -8.28 -20.92 21.59
N ILE A 144 -7.63 -21.97 21.09
CA ILE A 144 -8.11 -23.35 21.23
C ILE A 144 -8.18 -23.74 22.71
N THR A 145 -7.13 -23.44 23.49
CA THR A 145 -7.14 -23.72 24.93
C THR A 145 -8.23 -22.92 25.66
N HIS A 146 -8.37 -21.62 25.35
CA HIS A 146 -9.37 -20.75 25.99
C HIS A 146 -10.81 -21.20 25.70
N ILE A 147 -11.14 -21.59 24.46
CA ILE A 147 -12.45 -22.16 24.13
C ILE A 147 -12.73 -23.42 24.96
N GLY A 148 -11.72 -24.26 25.23
CA GLY A 148 -11.84 -25.39 26.14
C GLY A 148 -12.16 -24.96 27.58
N GLN A 149 -11.49 -23.93 28.08
CA GLN A 149 -11.73 -23.36 29.42
C GLN A 149 -13.12 -22.70 29.54
N MET A 150 -13.65 -22.12 28.46
CA MET A 150 -15.04 -21.63 28.42
C MET A 150 -16.05 -22.79 28.50
N ILE A 151 -15.88 -23.86 27.71
CA ILE A 151 -16.79 -25.01 27.73
C ILE A 151 -16.83 -25.68 29.14
N ASP A 152 -15.71 -25.65 29.86
CA ASP A 152 -15.60 -26.13 31.24
C ASP A 152 -16.10 -25.11 32.31
N GLY A 153 -16.45 -23.89 31.91
CA GLY A 153 -17.00 -22.85 32.78
C GLY A 153 -15.98 -22.04 33.58
N GLU A 154 -14.69 -22.09 33.23
CA GLU A 154 -13.65 -21.25 33.85
C GLU A 154 -13.75 -19.78 33.40
N PHE A 155 -14.24 -19.53 32.18
CA PHE A 155 -14.47 -18.18 31.63
C PHE A 155 -15.85 -18.06 30.99
N TYR A 156 -16.70 -17.20 31.52
CA TYR A 156 -18.04 -16.93 31.00
C TYR A 156 -18.49 -15.49 31.27
N SER A 157 -19.24 -14.91 30.34
CA SER A 157 -19.84 -13.58 30.50
C SER A 157 -21.11 -13.61 31.34
N THR A 158 -21.19 -12.73 32.35
CA THR A 158 -22.40 -12.48 33.15
C THR A 158 -23.25 -11.31 32.62
N THR A 159 -22.75 -10.59 31.62
CA THR A 159 -23.43 -9.48 30.92
C THR A 159 -23.11 -9.56 29.43
N ASN A 160 -24.02 -9.09 28.55
CA ASN A 160 -23.87 -9.14 27.08
C ASN A 160 -23.59 -10.55 26.50
N ALA A 161 -24.05 -11.59 27.19
CA ALA A 161 -23.95 -12.98 26.75
C ALA A 161 -24.72 -13.25 25.45
N PHE A 162 -24.23 -14.15 24.60
CA PHE A 162 -24.97 -14.67 23.45
C PHE A 162 -26.18 -15.53 23.88
N ASN A 163 -26.06 -16.21 25.02
CA ASN A 163 -27.10 -17.04 25.62
C ASN A 163 -27.39 -16.56 27.06
N GLU A 164 -28.39 -15.69 27.20
CA GLU A 164 -28.81 -15.11 28.48
C GLU A 164 -29.36 -16.17 29.46
N GLU A 165 -30.00 -17.23 28.96
CA GLU A 165 -30.47 -18.36 29.78
C GLU A 165 -29.28 -19.07 30.43
N ALA A 166 -28.22 -19.33 29.65
CA ALA A 166 -26.97 -19.88 30.16
C ALA A 166 -26.29 -18.90 31.12
N ALA A 167 -26.30 -17.58 30.87
CA ALA A 167 -25.69 -16.59 31.78
C ALA A 167 -26.35 -16.63 33.18
N ILE A 168 -27.69 -16.70 33.22
CA ILE A 168 -28.45 -16.86 34.47
C ILE A 168 -28.16 -18.22 35.12
N TRP A 169 -28.09 -19.30 34.33
CA TRP A 169 -27.80 -20.64 34.83
C TRP A 169 -26.39 -20.75 35.44
N PHE A 170 -25.35 -20.27 34.75
CA PHE A 170 -23.96 -20.29 35.20
C PHE A 170 -23.78 -19.44 36.46
N THR A 171 -24.37 -18.24 36.49
CA THR A 171 -24.37 -17.38 37.69
C THR A 171 -25.01 -18.07 38.90
N LYS A 172 -26.08 -18.87 38.68
CA LYS A 172 -26.75 -19.61 39.75
C LYS A 172 -25.96 -20.83 40.25
N HIS A 173 -25.18 -21.49 39.39
CA HIS A 173 -24.42 -22.70 39.72
C HIS A 173 -22.90 -22.43 39.81
N HIS A 174 -22.50 -21.20 40.16
CA HIS A 174 -21.09 -20.80 40.18
C HIS A 174 -20.21 -21.66 41.12
N ASP A 175 -20.79 -22.23 42.18
CA ASP A 175 -20.13 -23.18 43.09
C ASP A 175 -19.81 -24.55 42.46
N GLU A 176 -20.36 -24.85 41.27
CA GLU A 176 -20.07 -26.04 40.47
C GLU A 176 -19.03 -25.79 39.36
N LEU A 177 -18.51 -24.57 39.24
CA LEU A 177 -17.58 -24.14 38.19
C LEU A 177 -16.13 -23.98 38.71
N PRO A 178 -15.10 -24.25 37.88
CA PRO A 178 -15.18 -24.94 36.60
C PRO A 178 -15.48 -26.44 36.76
N PHE A 179 -16.16 -27.05 35.80
CA PHE A 179 -16.69 -28.42 35.92
C PHE A 179 -15.58 -29.50 35.99
N SER A 180 -14.37 -29.22 35.51
CA SER A 180 -13.25 -30.16 35.48
C SER A 180 -11.90 -29.47 35.71
N SER A 181 -11.26 -29.73 36.86
CA SER A 181 -9.93 -29.17 37.19
C SER A 181 -8.76 -29.75 36.35
N ALA A 182 -8.98 -30.03 35.07
CA ALA A 182 -8.07 -30.72 34.15
C ALA A 182 -7.32 -29.78 33.19
N LEU A 183 -7.75 -28.52 33.04
CA LEU A 183 -7.14 -27.54 32.13
C LEU A 183 -6.22 -26.50 32.79
N THR A 184 -6.13 -26.46 34.13
CA THR A 184 -5.56 -25.32 34.89
C THR A 184 -4.02 -25.18 34.80
N GLY A 185 -3.57 -24.64 33.66
CA GLY A 185 -2.17 -24.38 33.29
C GLY A 185 -1.58 -23.03 33.70
N SER A 186 -1.98 -22.46 34.85
CA SER A 186 -1.32 -21.31 35.53
C SER A 186 -1.01 -20.04 34.71
N ILE A 187 -1.98 -19.14 34.59
CA ILE A 187 -1.74 -17.70 34.63
C ILE A 187 -2.68 -17.09 35.68
N LYS A 188 -2.15 -16.29 36.62
CA LYS A 188 -2.95 -15.61 37.65
C LYS A 188 -3.21 -14.14 37.29
N PRO A 189 -4.46 -13.66 37.38
CA PRO A 189 -4.78 -12.28 37.73
C PRO A 189 -4.73 -12.07 39.26
N ASP A 190 -4.56 -10.83 39.70
CA ASP A 190 -4.63 -10.44 41.12
C ASP A 190 -6.07 -10.15 41.59
N GLU A 191 -6.31 -10.18 42.90
CA GLU A 191 -7.65 -10.27 43.52
C GLU A 191 -8.43 -8.93 43.63
N GLU A 192 -9.74 -9.04 43.38
CA GLU A 192 -10.90 -8.30 43.90
C GLU A 192 -10.85 -6.81 44.32
N SER A 193 -11.91 -6.10 43.93
CA SER A 193 -12.75 -5.41 44.92
C SER A 193 -14.22 -5.40 44.49
N THR A 194 -15.07 -6.15 45.21
CA THR A 194 -16.51 -6.30 44.92
C THR A 194 -17.37 -5.33 45.72
N LEU A 195 -18.49 -4.88 45.14
CA LEU A 195 -19.59 -4.25 45.89
C LEU A 195 -20.92 -4.38 45.14
N GLN A 196 -21.82 -5.21 45.68
CA GLN A 196 -23.13 -5.52 45.08
C GLN A 196 -24.21 -4.50 45.47
N ILE A 197 -25.06 -4.11 44.52
CA ILE A 197 -26.44 -3.65 44.77
C ILE A 197 -27.37 -4.24 43.70
N THR A 198 -28.42 -4.93 44.12
CA THR A 198 -29.40 -5.60 43.23
C THR A 198 -30.60 -4.69 42.91
N VAL A 199 -30.91 -4.50 41.62
CA VAL A 199 -32.20 -4.00 41.12
C VAL A 199 -32.49 -4.69 39.78
N ASP A 200 -33.74 -5.10 39.57
CA ASP A 200 -34.17 -5.91 38.42
C ASP A 200 -33.81 -5.30 37.05
N THR A 201 -33.32 -6.15 36.15
CA THR A 201 -33.01 -5.82 34.76
C THR A 201 -34.19 -6.14 33.84
N VAL A 202 -34.55 -5.19 32.97
CA VAL A 202 -35.51 -5.38 31.88
C VAL A 202 -34.72 -5.61 30.59
N ASP A 203 -35.09 -6.62 29.81
CA ASP A 203 -34.40 -7.03 28.57
C ASP A 203 -33.98 -5.83 27.69
N GLU A 204 -32.78 -5.91 27.10
CA GLU A 204 -32.39 -4.99 26.01
C GLU A 204 -32.60 -5.68 24.65
N PRO A 205 -33.13 -4.97 23.63
CA PRO A 205 -33.42 -5.58 22.32
C PRO A 205 -32.14 -5.84 21.52
N THR A 206 -31.97 -7.09 21.07
CA THR A 206 -30.78 -7.61 20.40
C THR A 206 -30.56 -7.09 18.98
N SER A 207 -29.35 -6.60 18.68
CA SER A 207 -28.75 -6.61 17.32
C SER A 207 -27.25 -6.28 17.37
N SER A 208 -26.43 -7.04 16.65
CA SER A 208 -24.97 -7.06 16.80
C SER A 208 -24.18 -6.05 15.93
N PRO A 209 -22.97 -5.63 16.34
CA PRO A 209 -21.99 -4.93 15.49
C PRO A 209 -21.62 -5.62 14.15
N GLU A 210 -21.87 -6.92 13.99
CA GLU A 210 -21.64 -7.69 12.74
C GLU A 210 -22.15 -6.97 11.49
N ASP A 211 -23.29 -6.30 11.60
CA ASP A 211 -23.95 -5.63 10.48
C ASP A 211 -23.06 -4.52 9.87
N VAL A 212 -22.18 -3.93 10.70
CA VAL A 212 -21.16 -2.92 10.34
C VAL A 212 -19.89 -3.56 9.78
N GLU A 213 -19.47 -4.69 10.34
CA GLU A 213 -18.27 -5.40 9.87
C GLU A 213 -18.48 -5.93 8.44
N GLN A 214 -19.69 -6.39 8.12
CA GLN A 214 -20.10 -6.73 6.76
C GLN A 214 -20.11 -5.52 5.79
N ILE A 215 -20.34 -4.28 6.27
CA ILE A 215 -20.23 -3.07 5.43
C ILE A 215 -18.77 -2.84 5.03
N VAL A 216 -17.83 -2.96 5.99
CA VAL A 216 -16.39 -2.81 5.75
C VAL A 216 -15.89 -3.92 4.83
N LEU A 217 -16.25 -5.18 5.11
CA LEU A 217 -15.86 -6.34 4.30
C LEU A 217 -16.38 -6.22 2.86
N ASN A 218 -17.65 -5.86 2.66
CA ASN A 218 -18.23 -5.68 1.32
C ASN A 218 -17.53 -4.56 0.54
N ALA A 219 -17.20 -3.44 1.20
CA ALA A 219 -16.51 -2.32 0.57
C ALA A 219 -15.03 -2.60 0.28
N GLN A 220 -14.39 -3.49 1.04
CA GLN A 220 -13.03 -3.96 0.78
C GLN A 220 -12.99 -4.97 -0.37
N ILE A 221 -13.92 -5.93 -0.41
CA ILE A 221 -14.11 -6.87 -1.55
C ILE A 221 -14.44 -6.08 -2.84
N ALA A 222 -15.22 -5.00 -2.74
CA ALA A 222 -15.49 -4.10 -3.86
C ALA A 222 -14.20 -3.45 -4.41
N LEU A 223 -13.35 -2.90 -3.52
CA LEU A 223 -12.07 -2.30 -3.90
C LEU A 223 -11.11 -3.34 -4.52
N GLU A 224 -11.06 -4.55 -3.99
CA GLU A 224 -10.25 -5.64 -4.56
C GLU A 224 -10.71 -6.11 -5.95
N ARG A 225 -12.00 -5.96 -6.27
CA ARG A 225 -12.53 -6.25 -7.62
C ARG A 225 -12.21 -5.12 -8.59
N ALA A 226 -12.32 -3.86 -8.15
CA ALA A 226 -11.87 -2.71 -8.93
C ALA A 226 -10.40 -2.85 -9.33
N ASN A 227 -9.54 -3.18 -8.37
CA ASN A 227 -8.09 -3.29 -8.55
C ASN A 227 -7.65 -4.51 -9.37
N ARG A 228 -8.55 -5.47 -9.65
CA ARG A 228 -8.29 -6.61 -10.56
C ARG A 228 -8.68 -6.32 -12.02
N GLY A 229 -9.61 -5.39 -12.26
CA GLY A 229 -10.12 -5.09 -13.60
C GLY A 229 -11.11 -6.11 -14.15
N ASP A 230 -11.69 -6.95 -13.29
CA ASP A 230 -12.53 -8.10 -13.68
C ASP A 230 -13.81 -7.65 -14.43
N THR A 231 -13.84 -7.88 -15.75
CA THR A 231 -15.06 -7.79 -16.57
C THR A 231 -15.36 -9.15 -17.20
N ILE A 232 -16.56 -9.67 -16.92
CA ILE A 232 -16.90 -11.09 -17.01
C ILE A 232 -16.86 -11.66 -18.46
N GLU A 233 -16.89 -10.81 -19.49
CA GLU A 233 -16.89 -11.26 -20.90
C GLU A 233 -15.52 -11.67 -21.46
N GLN A 234 -14.38 -11.32 -20.82
CA GLN A 234 -13.06 -11.50 -21.46
C GLN A 234 -12.40 -12.87 -21.23
N GLU A 235 -12.73 -13.61 -20.17
CA GLU A 235 -12.02 -14.87 -19.83
C GLU A 235 -12.35 -16.05 -20.78
N GLU A 236 -13.60 -16.17 -21.25
CA GLU A 236 -13.98 -17.26 -22.16
C GLU A 236 -13.29 -17.14 -23.53
N GLU A 237 -13.19 -15.92 -24.08
CA GLU A 237 -12.55 -15.71 -25.38
C GLU A 237 -11.04 -15.95 -25.32
N GLN A 238 -10.36 -15.53 -24.24
CA GLN A 238 -8.94 -15.80 -24.04
C GLN A 238 -8.64 -17.30 -23.85
N ARG A 239 -9.45 -18.05 -23.09
CA ARG A 239 -9.35 -19.52 -23.00
C ARG A 239 -9.43 -20.18 -24.37
N LYS A 240 -10.44 -19.78 -25.16
CA LYS A 240 -10.72 -20.33 -26.50
C LYS A 240 -9.60 -20.05 -27.51
N TYR A 241 -8.94 -18.89 -27.39
CA TYR A 241 -7.75 -18.56 -28.18
C TYR A 241 -6.52 -19.35 -27.75
N ALA A 242 -6.32 -19.56 -26.44
CA ALA A 242 -5.16 -20.31 -25.91
C ALA A 242 -5.14 -21.78 -26.36
N GLU A 243 -6.27 -22.48 -26.37
CA GLU A 243 -6.36 -23.87 -26.85
C GLU A 243 -6.00 -23.98 -28.35
N LEU A 244 -6.45 -23.02 -29.16
CA LEU A 244 -6.19 -22.97 -30.61
C LEU A 244 -4.69 -22.81 -30.93
N VAL A 245 -3.97 -22.03 -30.12
CA VAL A 245 -2.51 -21.85 -30.26
C VAL A 245 -1.77 -23.13 -29.84
N LEU A 246 -2.23 -23.80 -28.78
CA LEU A 246 -1.57 -24.99 -28.23
C LEU A 246 -1.62 -26.20 -29.18
N ASP A 247 -2.70 -26.38 -29.96
CA ASP A 247 -2.80 -27.49 -30.92
C ASP A 247 -1.95 -27.27 -32.18
N ASN A 248 -1.83 -26.03 -32.65
CA ASN A 248 -0.95 -25.68 -33.77
C ASN A 248 0.54 -25.89 -33.43
N TYR A 249 0.95 -25.62 -32.19
CA TYR A 249 2.31 -25.91 -31.73
C TYR A 249 2.65 -27.41 -31.77
N LYS A 250 1.69 -28.27 -31.37
CA LYS A 250 1.85 -29.74 -31.36
C LYS A 250 1.96 -30.36 -32.75
N LYS A 251 1.37 -29.74 -33.78
CA LYS A 251 1.52 -30.16 -35.18
C LYS A 251 2.93 -29.85 -35.71
N THR A 252 3.42 -28.62 -35.50
CA THR A 252 4.71 -28.16 -36.03
C THR A 252 5.90 -28.93 -35.45
N ALA A 253 5.82 -29.37 -34.19
CA ALA A 253 6.88 -30.11 -33.51
C ALA A 253 7.18 -31.51 -34.10
N ARG A 254 6.39 -32.03 -35.05
CA ARG A 254 6.55 -33.38 -35.64
C ARG A 254 7.28 -33.42 -36.99
N GLN A 255 7.79 -32.30 -37.50
CA GLN A 255 8.47 -32.23 -38.81
C GLN A 255 9.94 -31.75 -38.76
N ALA A 256 10.54 -31.66 -37.57
CA ALA A 256 11.90 -31.16 -37.36
C ALA A 256 12.88 -32.23 -36.79
N ALA A 257 12.70 -33.49 -37.20
CA ALA A 257 13.47 -34.62 -36.68
C ALA A 257 13.90 -35.59 -37.79
N ASP A 258 14.64 -35.11 -38.79
CA ASP A 258 15.31 -35.99 -39.76
C ASP A 258 16.58 -35.39 -40.40
N CYS A 259 17.49 -36.28 -40.80
CA CYS A 259 18.73 -36.10 -41.57
C CYS A 259 19.90 -35.27 -40.97
N SER A 260 21.13 -35.75 -41.23
CA SER A 260 22.41 -35.12 -40.85
C SER A 260 23.50 -35.46 -41.90
N THR A 261 24.78 -35.10 -41.65
CA THR A 261 25.99 -35.35 -42.49
C THR A 261 26.14 -34.42 -43.74
N THR A 262 27.34 -34.05 -44.24
CA THR A 262 28.75 -34.41 -43.93
C THR A 262 29.77 -33.32 -44.39
N SER A 263 31.03 -33.43 -43.94
CA SER A 263 32.30 -33.09 -44.64
C SER A 263 32.82 -31.63 -44.74
N ASP A 264 33.89 -31.33 -43.98
CA ASP A 264 35.31 -31.16 -44.43
C ASP A 264 35.66 -30.52 -45.81
N ASN A 265 36.81 -29.86 -46.04
CA ASN A 265 37.84 -29.19 -45.20
C ASN A 265 38.90 -28.53 -46.16
N ASN A 266 39.78 -27.60 -45.72
CA ASN A 266 41.18 -27.42 -46.20
C ASN A 266 41.89 -26.09 -45.81
N HIS A 267 43.18 -26.17 -45.39
CA HIS A 267 44.23 -25.18 -45.73
C HIS A 267 45.67 -25.66 -45.40
N LYS A 268 46.60 -25.62 -46.38
CA LYS A 268 48.09 -25.42 -46.25
C LYS A 268 48.97 -26.49 -45.52
N ASP A 269 50.28 -26.66 -45.74
CA ASP A 269 51.31 -25.94 -46.54
C ASP A 269 52.64 -26.75 -46.78
N ILE A 270 53.47 -26.36 -47.79
CA ILE A 270 54.97 -26.43 -47.94
C ILE A 270 55.76 -27.79 -47.97
N VAL A 271 56.73 -27.95 -48.93
CA VAL A 271 58.19 -28.34 -48.77
C VAL A 271 58.90 -28.62 -50.15
N GLN A 272 60.26 -28.55 -50.18
CA GLN A 272 61.23 -28.36 -51.31
C GLN A 272 61.73 -29.61 -52.10
N GLU A 273 62.42 -29.40 -53.25
CA GLU A 273 63.67 -30.14 -53.62
C GLU A 273 64.72 -29.34 -54.50
N LYS A 274 65.72 -29.96 -55.16
CA LYS A 274 67.11 -29.40 -55.40
C LYS A 274 67.72 -29.39 -56.85
N THR A 275 68.89 -28.69 -57.01
CA THR A 275 69.90 -28.61 -58.14
C THR A 275 69.67 -27.56 -59.26
N GLY A 276 70.59 -27.13 -60.18
CA GLY A 276 72.04 -27.31 -60.51
C GLY A 276 72.40 -26.64 -61.90
N TRP A 277 73.61 -26.49 -62.49
CA TRP A 277 75.03 -26.50 -62.04
C TRP A 277 76.07 -25.93 -63.11
N LYS A 278 76.72 -24.77 -62.85
CA LYS A 278 78.04 -24.19 -63.35
C LYS A 278 78.53 -24.12 -64.85
N LYS A 279 78.74 -22.85 -65.33
CA LYS A 279 79.88 -22.24 -66.12
C LYS A 279 80.21 -22.79 -67.55
N ARG A 280 81.01 -22.18 -68.48
CA ARG A 280 82.05 -21.10 -68.61
C ARG A 280 81.83 -20.34 -69.95
N ILE A 281 82.04 -19.03 -70.20
CA ILE A 281 83.16 -18.04 -70.06
C ILE A 281 84.13 -17.93 -71.29
N LYS A 282 84.02 -16.78 -72.01
CA LYS A 282 85.00 -16.01 -72.84
C LYS A 282 85.77 -16.66 -74.02
N LEU A 283 85.63 -16.07 -75.24
CA LEU A 283 86.74 -15.60 -76.10
C LEU A 283 86.28 -14.69 -77.26
N PHE A 284 86.21 -13.36 -77.08
CA PHE A 284 86.08 -12.38 -78.18
C PHE A 284 86.64 -10.99 -77.82
N ILE A 285 87.83 -10.96 -77.22
CA ILE A 285 88.57 -9.73 -76.93
C ILE A 285 89.75 -9.65 -77.90
N ILE A 286 89.80 -8.57 -78.70
CA ILE A 286 90.99 -7.79 -79.08
C ILE A 286 90.59 -6.72 -80.11
N VAL A 287 89.85 -7.07 -81.18
CA VAL A 287 89.57 -6.14 -82.30
C VAL A 287 88.60 -4.99 -81.93
N TRP A 288 87.62 -5.21 -81.05
CA TRP A 288 86.73 -4.13 -80.59
C TRP A 288 87.42 -3.05 -79.75
N ALA A 289 88.60 -3.34 -79.18
CA ALA A 289 89.21 -2.52 -78.14
C ALA A 289 89.63 -1.11 -78.60
N VAL A 290 90.06 -0.94 -79.85
CA VAL A 290 90.64 0.34 -80.32
C VAL A 290 89.57 1.36 -80.68
N ILE A 291 88.48 0.96 -81.34
CA ILE A 291 87.33 1.85 -81.59
C ILE A 291 86.58 2.13 -80.28
N HIS A 292 86.56 1.17 -79.34
CA HIS A 292 86.01 1.40 -78.01
C HIS A 292 86.92 2.23 -77.09
N ALA A 293 88.22 2.40 -77.36
CA ALA A 293 89.06 3.27 -76.53
C ALA A 293 88.57 4.74 -76.55
N GLY A 294 88.23 5.26 -77.74
CA GLY A 294 87.62 6.59 -77.88
C GLY A 294 86.12 6.58 -77.60
N GLY A 295 85.37 5.70 -78.29
CA GLY A 295 83.90 5.66 -78.18
C GLY A 295 83.41 5.26 -76.79
N ALA A 296 84.05 4.27 -76.16
CA ALA A 296 83.77 3.91 -74.77
C ALA A 296 84.52 4.78 -73.76
N GLY A 297 85.56 5.53 -74.14
CA GLY A 297 86.06 6.64 -73.32
C GLY A 297 84.95 7.67 -73.06
N ILE A 298 84.31 8.15 -74.14
CA ILE A 298 83.17 9.08 -74.07
C ILE A 298 81.94 8.40 -73.47
N TYR A 299 81.59 7.17 -73.86
CA TYR A 299 80.41 6.47 -73.32
C TYR A 299 80.56 6.03 -71.86
N PHE A 300 81.75 5.63 -71.37
CA PHE A 300 81.95 5.37 -69.93
C PHE A 300 82.03 6.67 -69.12
N TYR A 301 82.55 7.77 -69.68
CA TYR A 301 82.45 9.09 -69.04
C TYR A 301 80.99 9.55 -68.94
N ALA A 302 80.28 9.55 -70.07
CA ALA A 302 78.87 9.95 -70.15
C ALA A 302 77.99 9.06 -69.28
N LYS A 303 78.14 7.73 -69.33
CA LYS A 303 77.44 6.79 -68.44
C LYS A 303 77.86 6.93 -66.98
N GLY A 304 79.10 7.36 -66.72
CA GLY A 304 79.55 7.77 -65.39
C GLY A 304 78.81 9.01 -64.88
N GLU A 305 78.54 9.98 -65.74
CA GLU A 305 77.68 11.13 -65.42
C GLU A 305 76.20 10.75 -65.32
N SER A 306 75.66 9.91 -66.21
CA SER A 306 74.28 9.38 -66.12
C SER A 306 74.07 8.60 -64.83
N ASN A 307 75.05 7.81 -64.38
CA ASN A 307 75.00 7.10 -63.11
C ASN A 307 75.04 8.06 -61.90
N LYS A 308 75.76 9.20 -61.99
CA LYS A 308 75.70 10.26 -60.97
C LYS A 308 74.34 10.95 -60.95
N LEU A 309 73.77 11.27 -62.13
CA LEU A 309 72.46 11.90 -62.24
C LEU A 309 71.37 10.97 -61.69
N ALA A 310 71.38 9.68 -62.04
CA ALA A 310 70.47 8.68 -61.48
C ALA A 310 70.65 8.48 -59.96
N SER A 311 71.88 8.58 -59.44
CA SER A 311 72.17 8.56 -58.00
C SER A 311 71.65 9.83 -57.31
N ALA A 312 71.73 10.99 -57.97
CA ALA A 312 71.20 12.25 -57.46
C ALA A 312 69.66 12.26 -57.48
N GLU A 313 69.03 11.77 -58.55
CA GLU A 313 67.57 11.53 -58.63
C GLU A 313 67.13 10.54 -57.55
N GLN A 314 67.86 9.46 -57.30
CA GLN A 314 67.58 8.53 -56.20
C GLN A 314 67.68 9.23 -54.83
N SER A 315 68.72 10.04 -54.61
CA SER A 315 68.93 10.78 -53.36
C SER A 315 67.86 11.87 -53.15
N TYR A 316 67.38 12.49 -54.23
CA TYR A 316 66.29 13.46 -54.21
C TYR A 316 64.93 12.79 -53.93
N ASN A 317 64.63 11.66 -54.55
CA ASN A 317 63.46 10.85 -54.21
C ASN A 317 63.49 10.44 -52.73
N GLN A 318 64.65 10.02 -52.20
CA GLN A 318 64.81 9.76 -50.77
C GLN A 318 64.60 11.01 -49.90
N CYS A 319 64.98 12.21 -50.36
CA CYS A 319 64.62 13.47 -49.67
C CYS A 319 63.10 13.69 -49.65
N LEU A 320 62.40 13.46 -50.77
CA LEU A 320 60.94 13.58 -50.86
C LEU A 320 60.24 12.56 -49.96
N ASP A 321 60.65 11.28 -49.99
CA ASP A 321 60.13 10.21 -49.13
C ASP A 321 60.27 10.59 -47.64
N GLN A 322 61.47 11.01 -47.22
CA GLN A 322 61.75 11.41 -45.84
C GLN A 322 60.98 12.69 -45.45
N LEU A 323 60.80 13.63 -46.38
CA LEU A 323 60.02 14.85 -46.16
C LEU A 323 58.52 14.54 -46.06
N GLU A 324 57.99 13.55 -46.79
CA GLU A 324 56.60 13.12 -46.68
C GLU A 324 56.30 12.56 -45.28
N ILE A 325 57.14 11.63 -44.80
CA ILE A 325 57.03 11.04 -43.46
C ILE A 325 57.48 11.98 -42.31
N ASN A 326 57.76 13.26 -42.61
CA ASN A 326 58.18 14.29 -41.65
C ASN A 326 59.51 13.98 -40.91
N SER A 327 60.39 13.20 -41.52
CA SER A 327 61.74 12.86 -41.05
C SER A 327 62.74 13.96 -41.44
N PHE A 328 62.53 15.18 -40.92
CA PHE A 328 63.11 16.41 -41.48
C PHE A 328 64.64 16.46 -41.52
N THR A 329 65.34 15.87 -40.55
CA THR A 329 66.82 15.78 -40.56
C THR A 329 67.31 14.87 -41.68
N ALA A 330 66.80 13.64 -41.76
CA ALA A 330 67.17 12.70 -42.82
C ALA A 330 66.74 13.19 -44.22
N ALA A 331 65.63 13.93 -44.32
CA ALA A 331 65.22 14.61 -45.54
C ALA A 331 66.24 15.67 -45.95
N LYS A 332 66.63 16.56 -45.01
CA LYS A 332 67.66 17.58 -45.24
C LYS A 332 68.97 16.94 -45.70
N ASP A 333 69.46 15.94 -44.98
CA ASP A 333 70.71 15.23 -45.30
C ASP A 333 70.64 14.60 -46.71
N SER A 334 69.52 13.95 -47.05
CA SER A 334 69.29 13.36 -48.38
C SER A 334 69.25 14.41 -49.49
N CYS A 335 68.64 15.57 -49.25
CA CYS A 335 68.63 16.68 -50.20
C CYS A 335 70.01 17.35 -50.35
N GLU A 336 70.79 17.53 -49.27
CA GLU A 336 72.16 18.06 -49.38
C GLU A 336 73.08 17.08 -50.13
N ILE A 337 72.92 15.77 -49.92
CA ILE A 337 73.58 14.72 -50.70
C ILE A 337 73.15 14.77 -52.18
N ALA A 338 71.85 14.88 -52.47
CA ALA A 338 71.35 15.01 -53.85
C ALA A 338 71.89 16.26 -54.55
N LEU A 339 71.97 17.39 -53.83
CA LEU A 339 72.50 18.65 -54.34
C LEU A 339 74.00 18.55 -54.66
N GLN A 340 74.77 17.92 -53.77
CA GLN A 340 76.21 17.67 -53.97
C GLN A 340 76.47 16.75 -55.17
N GLN A 341 75.67 15.69 -55.32
CA GLN A 341 75.79 14.76 -56.45
C GLN A 341 75.40 15.43 -57.77
N SER A 342 74.32 16.21 -57.80
CA SER A 342 73.87 16.97 -58.99
C SER A 342 74.92 17.99 -59.44
N LYS A 343 75.51 18.76 -58.51
CA LYS A 343 76.62 19.69 -58.79
C LYS A 343 77.93 18.97 -59.19
N GLY A 344 77.96 17.64 -59.12
CA GLY A 344 79.04 16.77 -59.61
C GLY A 344 78.89 16.26 -61.05
N VAL A 345 77.79 16.61 -61.73
CA VAL A 345 77.53 16.36 -63.17
C VAL A 345 77.86 17.64 -63.95
N LYS A 346 78.58 17.53 -65.07
CA LYS A 346 79.11 18.71 -65.79
C LYS A 346 78.77 18.78 -67.27
N ILE A 347 78.54 17.67 -67.98
CA ILE A 347 78.44 17.67 -69.45
C ILE A 347 77.14 17.01 -69.96
N VAL A 348 76.68 15.94 -69.33
CA VAL A 348 75.45 15.22 -69.76
C VAL A 348 74.17 15.80 -69.14
N GLU A 349 73.08 15.86 -69.92
CA GLU A 349 71.72 16.26 -69.51
C GLU A 349 71.67 17.53 -68.61
N GLN A 350 72.37 18.59 -69.03
CA GLN A 350 72.51 19.83 -68.26
C GLN A 350 71.18 20.50 -67.90
N GLU A 351 70.19 20.51 -68.80
CA GLU A 351 68.86 21.08 -68.54
C GLU A 351 68.15 20.37 -67.38
N ARG A 352 68.03 19.04 -67.46
CA ARG A 352 67.47 18.18 -66.42
C ARG A 352 68.24 18.28 -65.10
N THR A 353 69.56 18.34 -65.16
CA THR A 353 70.43 18.54 -63.98
C THR A 353 70.19 19.91 -63.34
N THR A 354 69.97 20.96 -64.15
CA THR A 354 69.66 22.32 -63.66
C THR A 354 68.29 22.38 -63.01
N ASN A 355 67.28 21.75 -63.62
CA ASN A 355 65.94 21.63 -63.05
C ASN A 355 65.96 20.87 -61.72
N LEU A 356 66.65 19.72 -61.67
CA LEU A 356 66.83 18.93 -60.44
C LEU A 356 67.52 19.75 -59.33
N ILE A 357 68.56 20.54 -59.65
CA ILE A 357 69.20 21.46 -58.69
C ILE A 357 68.20 22.51 -58.17
N ALA A 358 67.42 23.12 -59.06
CA ALA A 358 66.42 24.14 -58.68
C ALA A 358 65.28 23.55 -57.82
N GLU A 359 64.84 22.33 -58.11
CA GLU A 359 63.87 21.60 -57.30
C GLU A 359 64.43 21.24 -55.92
N ILE A 360 65.63 20.68 -55.84
CA ILE A 360 66.31 20.38 -54.56
C ILE A 360 66.51 21.66 -53.74
N GLU A 361 66.95 22.76 -54.35
CA GLU A 361 67.12 24.03 -53.65
C GLU A 361 65.78 24.65 -53.21
N THR A 362 64.70 24.42 -53.97
CA THR A 362 63.33 24.80 -53.57
C THR A 362 62.84 23.98 -52.37
N ILE A 363 63.12 22.67 -52.32
CA ILE A 363 62.79 21.82 -51.17
C ILE A 363 63.65 22.20 -49.94
N LEU A 364 64.94 22.48 -50.12
CA LEU A 364 65.84 22.88 -49.03
C LEU A 364 65.43 24.21 -48.39
N HIS A 365 64.89 25.16 -49.16
CA HIS A 365 64.35 26.42 -48.65
C HIS A 365 62.84 26.37 -48.37
N SER A 366 62.18 25.21 -48.54
CA SER A 366 60.74 25.07 -48.31
C SER A 366 60.38 25.29 -46.85
N GLU A 367 59.25 25.96 -46.61
CA GLU A 367 58.78 26.21 -45.25
C GLU A 367 58.56 24.90 -44.48
N LYS A 368 58.07 23.84 -45.14
CA LYS A 368 57.85 22.53 -44.51
C LYS A 368 59.15 21.96 -43.93
N LEU A 369 60.25 21.99 -44.67
CA LEU A 369 61.54 21.50 -44.20
C LEU A 369 62.11 22.41 -43.11
N GLN A 370 62.09 23.74 -43.32
CA GLN A 370 62.69 24.70 -42.38
C GLN A 370 61.98 24.74 -41.03
N GLN A 371 60.64 24.79 -41.01
CA GLN A 371 59.87 24.75 -39.76
C GLN A 371 59.98 23.37 -39.08
N GLY A 372 59.97 22.28 -39.87
CA GLY A 372 60.11 20.92 -39.37
C GLY A 372 61.47 20.64 -38.72
N LEU A 373 62.56 21.13 -39.32
CA LEU A 373 63.91 21.14 -38.72
C LEU A 373 63.95 21.96 -37.41
N GLY A 374 63.15 23.03 -37.33
CA GLY A 374 62.92 23.79 -36.11
C GLY A 374 62.04 23.10 -35.06
N GLY A 375 61.69 21.82 -35.24
CA GLY A 375 60.86 21.06 -34.31
C GLY A 375 59.38 21.45 -34.30
N ARG A 376 58.91 22.14 -35.35
CA ARG A 376 57.52 22.61 -35.47
C ARG A 376 56.67 21.66 -36.31
N ILE A 377 55.38 21.59 -35.97
CA ILE A 377 54.38 20.71 -36.57
C ILE A 377 53.29 21.58 -37.20
N LEU A 378 52.91 21.27 -38.45
CA LEU A 378 51.84 21.96 -39.15
C LEU A 378 50.48 21.47 -38.66
N VAL A 379 49.68 22.36 -38.07
CA VAL A 379 48.30 22.09 -37.63
C VAL A 379 47.41 23.23 -38.13
N ASP A 380 46.33 22.90 -38.85
CA ASP A 380 45.38 23.83 -39.48
C ASP A 380 46.03 24.98 -40.29
N GLY A 381 47.19 24.71 -40.92
CA GLY A 381 47.93 25.72 -41.70
C GLY A 381 48.88 26.60 -40.90
N GLN A 382 49.05 26.37 -39.59
CA GLN A 382 50.03 27.07 -38.74
C GLN A 382 51.12 26.11 -38.24
N TYR A 383 52.38 26.56 -38.25
CA TYR A 383 53.51 25.80 -37.70
C TYR A 383 53.69 26.09 -36.22
N LEU A 384 53.27 25.14 -35.38
CA LEU A 384 53.29 25.24 -33.93
C LEU A 384 54.49 24.50 -33.36
N ASN A 385 54.98 24.85 -32.16
CA ASN A 385 55.93 23.97 -31.47
C ASN A 385 55.25 22.63 -31.09
N LYS A 386 56.05 21.62 -30.76
CA LYS A 386 55.54 20.27 -30.46
C LYS A 386 54.48 20.25 -29.35
N GLU A 387 54.66 20.98 -28.26
CA GLU A 387 53.77 20.97 -27.09
C GLU A 387 52.41 21.61 -27.41
N ASP A 388 52.42 22.75 -28.10
CA ASP A 388 51.21 23.42 -28.57
C ASP A 388 50.48 22.60 -29.66
N ALA A 389 51.22 21.95 -30.56
CA ALA A 389 50.65 21.04 -31.56
C ALA A 389 49.99 19.82 -30.91
N GLU A 390 50.66 19.15 -29.96
CA GLU A 390 50.11 18.02 -29.21
C GLU A 390 48.89 18.45 -28.37
N THR A 391 48.92 19.63 -27.75
CA THR A 391 47.79 20.21 -27.01
C THR A 391 46.58 20.49 -27.90
N LEU A 392 46.78 21.15 -29.06
CA LEU A 392 45.70 21.48 -29.98
C LEU A 392 45.09 20.24 -30.63
N LEU A 393 45.90 19.23 -30.97
CA LEU A 393 45.43 17.94 -31.48
C LEU A 393 44.67 17.14 -30.41
N LEU A 394 45.11 17.18 -29.15
CA LEU A 394 44.39 16.57 -28.02
C LEU A 394 43.04 17.26 -27.78
N PHE A 395 43.01 18.59 -27.76
CA PHE A 395 41.79 19.39 -27.62
C PHE A 395 40.75 19.03 -28.69
N LYS A 396 41.15 19.00 -29.96
CA LYS A 396 40.29 18.63 -31.09
C LYS A 396 39.74 17.21 -30.96
N ARG A 397 40.61 16.25 -30.62
CA ARG A 397 40.20 14.84 -30.44
C ARG A 397 39.16 14.71 -29.32
N LEU A 398 39.41 15.27 -28.14
CA LEU A 398 38.49 15.23 -27.01
C LEU A 398 37.17 15.97 -27.30
N SER A 399 37.23 17.07 -28.05
CA SER A 399 36.04 17.84 -28.46
C SER A 399 35.16 17.08 -29.44
N SER A 400 35.75 16.36 -30.41
CA SER A 400 35.00 15.48 -31.31
C SER A 400 34.43 14.29 -30.56
N GLU A 401 35.26 13.51 -29.88
CA GLU A 401 34.82 12.32 -29.11
C GLU A 401 33.70 12.68 -28.11
N GLY A 402 33.84 13.77 -27.36
CA GLY A 402 32.82 14.25 -26.44
C GLY A 402 31.53 14.72 -27.14
N THR A 403 31.65 15.38 -28.29
CA THR A 403 30.49 15.77 -29.11
C THR A 403 29.79 14.57 -29.75
N ASP A 404 30.53 13.53 -30.13
CA ASP A 404 29.97 12.34 -30.77
C ASP A 404 29.34 11.39 -29.74
N LEU A 405 29.88 11.30 -28.53
CA LEU A 405 29.23 10.66 -27.38
C LEU A 405 27.96 11.41 -26.96
N PHE A 406 27.95 12.75 -27.04
CA PHE A 406 26.77 13.58 -26.79
C PHE A 406 25.64 13.28 -27.79
N LYS A 407 25.95 13.19 -29.10
CA LYS A 407 24.98 12.77 -30.15
C LYS A 407 24.42 11.36 -29.92
N GLN A 408 25.19 10.49 -29.27
CA GLN A 408 24.81 9.11 -28.94
C GLN A 408 24.07 8.98 -27.60
N SER A 409 23.73 10.10 -26.95
CA SER A 409 23.13 10.14 -25.61
C SER A 409 23.92 9.41 -24.52
N GLN A 410 25.25 9.25 -24.70
CA GLN A 410 26.12 8.60 -23.72
C GLN A 410 26.60 9.63 -22.68
N TRP A 411 25.64 10.22 -21.95
CA TRP A 411 25.80 11.47 -21.20
C TRP A 411 27.01 11.51 -20.27
N ALA A 412 27.15 10.54 -19.37
CA ALA A 412 28.28 10.50 -18.43
C ALA A 412 29.66 10.39 -19.12
N ALA A 413 29.73 9.66 -20.24
CA ALA A 413 30.96 9.54 -21.04
C ALA A 413 31.24 10.84 -21.82
N ALA A 414 30.20 11.47 -22.38
CA ALA A 414 30.27 12.76 -23.05
C ALA A 414 30.77 13.84 -22.09
N SER A 415 30.17 13.99 -20.91
CA SER A 415 30.61 14.95 -19.88
C SER A 415 32.08 14.75 -19.51
N LYS A 416 32.52 13.49 -19.29
CA LYS A 416 33.92 13.18 -18.94
C LYS A 416 34.93 13.51 -20.04
N LYS A 417 34.51 13.50 -21.32
CA LYS A 417 35.35 13.90 -22.47
C LYS A 417 35.30 15.41 -22.73
N LEU A 418 34.11 16.01 -22.67
CA LEU A 418 33.90 17.45 -22.85
C LEU A 418 34.56 18.28 -21.74
N GLN A 419 34.47 17.84 -20.48
CA GLN A 419 35.20 18.47 -19.36
C GLN A 419 36.69 18.51 -19.67
N LYS A 420 37.31 17.36 -20.00
CA LYS A 420 38.73 17.30 -20.35
C LYS A 420 39.11 18.16 -21.57
N ALA A 421 38.22 18.30 -22.55
CA ALA A 421 38.45 19.21 -23.67
C ALA A 421 38.49 20.67 -23.19
N ILE A 422 37.51 21.10 -22.38
CA ILE A 422 37.43 22.45 -21.80
C ILE A 422 38.62 22.71 -20.87
N ASP A 423 39.02 21.75 -20.03
CA ASP A 423 40.20 21.82 -19.18
C ASP A 423 41.50 21.99 -20.01
N THR A 424 41.57 21.33 -21.18
CA THR A 424 42.72 21.47 -22.10
C THR A 424 42.73 22.86 -22.76
N GLY A 425 41.56 23.39 -23.14
CA GLY A 425 41.44 24.68 -23.81
C GLY A 425 41.60 25.89 -22.89
N ASN A 426 41.06 25.84 -21.67
CA ASN A 426 41.18 26.92 -20.68
C ASN A 426 42.63 27.19 -20.24
N ASN A 427 43.51 26.18 -20.36
CA ASN A 427 44.89 26.23 -19.88
C ASN A 427 45.93 26.51 -20.98
N ASN A 428 45.55 26.69 -22.25
CA ASN A 428 46.49 27.03 -23.32
C ASN A 428 45.90 28.04 -24.33
N SER A 429 46.60 29.16 -24.52
CA SER A 429 46.30 30.23 -25.48
C SER A 429 46.26 29.83 -26.95
N ILE A 430 46.73 28.63 -27.32
CA ILE A 430 46.66 28.11 -28.69
C ILE A 430 45.26 27.66 -29.12
N VAL A 431 44.35 27.46 -28.15
CA VAL A 431 42.98 27.01 -28.43
C VAL A 431 42.07 28.21 -28.67
N ASP A 432 41.31 28.18 -29.77
CA ASP A 432 40.28 29.17 -30.06
C ASP A 432 39.19 29.16 -28.98
N THR A 433 39.24 30.17 -28.12
CA THR A 433 38.36 30.34 -26.97
C THR A 433 36.90 30.58 -27.38
N THR A 434 36.61 30.98 -28.63
CA THR A 434 35.23 31.13 -29.13
C THR A 434 34.50 29.79 -29.24
N THR A 435 35.24 28.67 -29.33
CA THR A 435 34.67 27.32 -29.36
C THR A 435 34.23 26.82 -27.98
N LEU A 436 34.81 27.35 -26.90
CA LEU A 436 34.63 26.83 -25.54
C LEU A 436 33.20 27.00 -25.01
N PRO A 437 32.48 28.13 -25.19
CA PRO A 437 31.08 28.25 -24.77
C PRO A 437 30.16 27.15 -25.34
N GLY A 438 30.36 26.77 -26.61
CA GLY A 438 29.61 25.70 -27.26
C GLY A 438 29.92 24.30 -26.73
N LEU A 439 31.14 24.07 -26.23
CA LEU A 439 31.50 22.85 -25.52
C LEU A 439 30.95 22.85 -24.08
N THR A 440 31.01 23.99 -23.38
CA THR A 440 30.48 24.16 -22.01
C THR A 440 28.97 23.95 -21.95
N SER A 441 28.21 24.48 -22.93
CA SER A 441 26.77 24.24 -23.02
C SER A 441 26.43 22.75 -23.22
N LYS A 442 27.19 22.03 -24.07
CA LYS A 442 27.06 20.57 -24.21
C LYS A 442 27.44 19.83 -22.93
N LEU A 443 28.51 20.24 -22.23
CA LEU A 443 28.96 19.64 -20.98
C LEU A 443 27.86 19.75 -19.91
N GLN A 444 27.32 20.95 -19.70
CA GLN A 444 26.23 21.23 -18.76
C GLN A 444 24.97 20.44 -19.11
N THR A 445 24.60 20.38 -20.39
CA THR A 445 23.44 19.60 -20.86
C THR A 445 23.65 18.09 -20.62
N ALA A 446 24.84 17.55 -20.86
CA ALA A 446 25.14 16.14 -20.59
C ALA A 446 25.24 15.83 -19.09
N GLN A 447 25.73 16.76 -18.27
CA GLN A 447 25.70 16.62 -16.80
C GLN A 447 24.25 16.58 -16.31
N LEU A 448 23.40 17.52 -16.75
CA LEU A 448 21.96 17.53 -16.43
C LEU A 448 21.28 16.22 -16.88
N GLN A 449 21.49 15.79 -18.11
CA GLN A 449 20.91 14.53 -18.64
C GLN A 449 21.39 13.29 -17.87
N THR A 450 22.60 13.31 -17.30
CA THR A 450 23.09 12.24 -16.41
C THR A 450 22.29 12.20 -15.10
N PHE A 451 22.02 13.35 -14.47
CA PHE A 451 21.14 13.45 -13.29
C PHE A 451 19.71 12.96 -13.61
N ILE A 452 19.14 13.42 -14.73
CA ILE A 452 17.81 12.99 -15.20
C ILE A 452 17.75 11.47 -15.37
N GLN A 453 18.79 10.87 -15.98
CA GLN A 453 18.84 9.42 -16.19
C GLN A 453 18.83 8.65 -14.86
N ILE A 454 19.61 9.09 -13.85
CA ILE A 454 19.64 8.46 -12.52
C ILE A 454 18.28 8.55 -11.82
N ALA A 455 17.64 9.72 -11.87
CA ALA A 455 16.31 9.92 -11.28
C ALA A 455 15.23 9.08 -11.98
N THR A 456 15.26 9.00 -13.32
CA THR A 456 14.35 8.16 -14.12
C THR A 456 14.59 6.67 -13.90
N GLU A 457 15.83 6.22 -13.69
CA GLU A 457 16.14 4.83 -13.37
C GLU A 457 15.51 4.40 -12.03
N LYS A 458 15.68 5.21 -10.98
CA LYS A 458 15.01 5.01 -9.68
C LYS A 458 13.48 5.08 -9.76
N GLN A 459 12.93 5.99 -10.58
CA GLN A 459 11.49 6.06 -10.86
C GLN A 459 10.98 4.76 -11.51
N ASN A 460 11.71 4.21 -12.49
CA ASN A 460 11.35 2.96 -13.17
C ASN A 460 11.46 1.73 -12.24
N GLN A 461 12.36 1.77 -11.25
CA GLN A 461 12.46 0.77 -10.17
C GLN A 461 11.35 0.89 -9.12
N LYS A 462 10.48 1.91 -9.20
CA LYS A 462 9.48 2.30 -8.18
C LYS A 462 10.07 2.67 -6.82
N SER A 463 11.36 3.03 -6.76
CA SER A 463 12.04 3.52 -5.56
C SER A 463 11.69 4.99 -5.30
N TRP A 464 10.41 5.29 -5.07
CA TRP A 464 9.86 6.66 -5.17
C TRP A 464 10.60 7.70 -4.34
N LYS A 465 10.99 7.38 -3.10
CA LYS A 465 11.75 8.30 -2.22
C LYS A 465 13.10 8.69 -2.80
N GLU A 466 13.86 7.70 -3.24
CA GLU A 466 15.16 7.93 -3.89
C GLU A 466 15.02 8.69 -5.22
N ALA A 467 13.93 8.43 -5.96
CA ALA A 467 13.62 9.15 -7.20
C ALA A 467 13.26 10.62 -6.92
N ILE A 468 12.46 10.89 -5.88
CA ILE A 468 12.13 12.24 -5.38
C ILE A 468 13.41 12.99 -5.00
N GLU A 469 14.29 12.39 -4.21
CA GLU A 469 15.60 12.96 -3.84
C GLU A 469 16.44 13.27 -5.08
N SER A 470 16.55 12.31 -6.01
CA SER A 470 17.35 12.48 -7.23
C SER A 470 16.77 13.54 -8.18
N TYR A 471 15.45 13.73 -8.23
CA TYR A 471 14.81 14.83 -8.97
C TYR A 471 14.98 16.18 -8.27
N ILE A 472 15.02 16.22 -6.94
CA ILE A 472 15.35 17.43 -6.16
C ILE A 472 16.81 17.85 -6.46
N ASP A 473 17.75 16.91 -6.44
CA ASP A 473 19.16 17.15 -6.81
C ASP A 473 19.28 17.62 -8.28
N THR A 474 18.52 17.01 -9.20
CA THR A 474 18.47 17.43 -10.61
C THR A 474 17.98 18.87 -10.76
N LEU A 475 16.94 19.26 -10.01
CA LEU A 475 16.41 20.64 -10.01
C LEU A 475 17.36 21.63 -9.32
N ALA A 476 18.08 21.20 -8.29
CA ALA A 476 19.12 21.99 -7.65
C ALA A 476 20.29 22.27 -8.62
N TYR A 477 20.76 21.26 -9.36
CA TYR A 477 21.76 21.46 -10.41
C TYR A 477 21.24 22.35 -11.55
N LEU A 478 20.00 22.15 -12.02
CA LEU A 478 19.37 22.98 -13.05
C LEU A 478 19.32 24.47 -12.66
N LYS A 479 19.14 24.78 -11.37
CA LYS A 479 19.09 26.15 -10.84
C LYS A 479 20.39 26.93 -11.08
N GLU A 480 21.53 26.27 -11.23
CA GLU A 480 22.84 26.91 -11.42
C GLU A 480 23.25 27.03 -12.92
N LEU A 481 22.42 26.53 -13.85
CA LEU A 481 22.69 26.55 -15.30
C LEU A 481 22.32 27.88 -15.99
N PRO A 482 22.63 28.06 -17.29
CA PRO A 482 22.12 29.18 -18.09
C PRO A 482 20.57 29.20 -18.22
N PRO A 483 19.95 30.39 -18.42
CA PRO A 483 18.48 30.52 -18.53
C PRO A 483 17.83 29.66 -19.62
N GLU A 484 18.54 29.46 -20.73
CA GLU A 484 18.06 28.72 -21.89
C GLU A 484 17.80 27.25 -21.54
N ILE A 485 18.71 26.65 -20.75
CA ILE A 485 18.57 25.28 -20.27
C ILE A 485 17.47 25.19 -19.20
N LYS A 486 17.35 26.19 -18.32
CA LYS A 486 16.27 26.24 -17.31
C LYS A 486 14.89 26.23 -17.96
N GLN A 487 14.68 27.07 -18.98
CA GLN A 487 13.41 27.15 -19.68
C GLN A 487 13.04 25.84 -20.40
N GLN A 488 14.04 25.10 -20.92
CA GLN A 488 13.81 23.81 -21.58
C GLN A 488 13.34 22.70 -20.63
N TYR A 489 13.88 22.61 -19.40
CA TYR A 489 13.71 21.43 -18.54
C TYR A 489 12.87 21.65 -17.28
N SER A 490 12.68 22.90 -16.80
CA SER A 490 12.08 23.18 -15.48
C SER A 490 10.68 22.58 -15.30
N GLU A 491 9.76 22.84 -16.24
CA GLU A 491 8.37 22.34 -16.14
C GLU A 491 8.30 20.80 -16.19
N GLN A 492 9.04 20.18 -17.12
CA GLN A 492 9.05 18.73 -17.29
C GLN A 492 9.58 18.01 -16.04
N LEU A 493 10.64 18.53 -15.41
CA LEU A 493 11.23 17.93 -14.21
C LEU A 493 10.39 18.16 -12.96
N GLN A 494 9.75 19.33 -12.83
CA GLN A 494 8.74 19.55 -11.77
C GLN A 494 7.56 18.59 -11.90
N LYS A 495 7.09 18.31 -13.13
CA LYS A 495 6.03 17.33 -13.39
C LYS A 495 6.45 15.88 -13.08
N GLN A 496 7.68 15.47 -13.39
CA GLN A 496 8.17 14.12 -13.02
C GLN A 496 8.42 13.98 -11.51
N LEU A 497 8.95 15.01 -10.84
CA LEU A 497 9.05 15.06 -9.38
C LEU A 497 7.65 14.93 -8.74
N GLY A 498 6.68 15.70 -9.22
CA GLY A 498 5.29 15.61 -8.77
C GLY A 498 4.68 14.23 -9.00
N LYS A 499 5.02 13.56 -10.11
CA LYS A 499 4.61 12.16 -10.32
C LYS A 499 5.18 11.24 -9.25
N CYS A 500 6.49 11.29 -8.98
CA CYS A 500 7.10 10.45 -7.95
C CYS A 500 6.51 10.72 -6.55
N GLN A 501 6.21 12.00 -6.24
CA GLN A 501 5.54 12.40 -4.99
C GLN A 501 4.10 11.88 -4.89
N PHE A 502 3.34 11.90 -6.00
CA PHE A 502 2.00 11.30 -6.04
C PHE A 502 2.06 9.80 -5.70
N GLU A 503 2.98 9.06 -6.31
CA GLU A 503 3.10 7.60 -6.11
C GLU A 503 3.58 7.24 -4.68
N ASP A 504 4.53 8.00 -4.09
CA ASP A 504 4.90 7.83 -2.67
C ASP A 504 3.72 8.10 -1.73
N PHE A 505 2.95 9.17 -1.96
CA PHE A 505 1.76 9.47 -1.15
C PHE A 505 0.62 8.47 -1.38
N LYS A 506 0.43 7.94 -2.60
CA LYS A 506 -0.51 6.86 -2.90
C LYS A 506 -0.13 5.60 -2.14
N GLN A 507 1.09 5.09 -2.34
CA GLN A 507 1.56 3.85 -1.71
C GLN A 507 1.52 3.94 -0.17
N ARG A 508 1.86 5.10 0.41
CA ARG A 508 1.77 5.33 1.86
C ARG A 508 0.32 5.41 2.33
N GLY A 509 -0.57 5.99 1.53
CA GLY A 509 -2.02 5.94 1.77
C GLY A 509 -2.53 4.50 1.78
N ASP A 510 -2.23 3.72 0.74
CA ASP A 510 -2.64 2.32 0.58
C ASP A 510 -2.09 1.44 1.72
N THR A 511 -0.85 1.69 2.18
CA THR A 511 -0.25 0.99 3.33
C THR A 511 -0.98 1.32 4.64
N LEU A 512 -1.25 2.60 4.91
CA LEU A 512 -1.98 3.03 6.12
C LEU A 512 -3.45 2.60 6.09
N PHE A 513 -4.03 2.48 4.88
CA PHE A 513 -5.36 1.95 4.64
C PHE A 513 -5.39 0.45 5.03
N ALA A 514 -4.49 -0.37 4.49
CA ALA A 514 -4.38 -1.78 4.89
C ALA A 514 -4.15 -1.97 6.41
N GLN A 515 -3.48 -1.03 7.07
CA GLN A 515 -3.24 -1.02 8.53
C GLN A 515 -4.44 -0.49 9.36
N SER A 516 -5.59 -0.19 8.75
CA SER A 516 -6.76 0.42 9.42
C SER A 516 -6.49 1.77 10.12
N ASP A 517 -5.42 2.47 9.71
CA ASP A 517 -5.16 3.88 10.04
C ASP A 517 -5.79 4.78 8.98
N TRP A 518 -7.12 4.72 8.93
CA TRP A 518 -7.95 5.49 8.02
C TRP A 518 -7.69 7.00 8.12
N GLN A 519 -7.28 7.49 9.29
CA GLN A 519 -6.99 8.91 9.50
C GLN A 519 -5.72 9.36 8.77
N ASN A 520 -4.61 8.62 8.91
CA ASN A 520 -3.37 9.00 8.23
C ASN A 520 -3.38 8.58 6.75
N ALA A 521 -4.10 7.50 6.38
CA ALA A 521 -4.36 7.14 4.98
C ALA A 521 -5.07 8.29 4.24
N ARG A 522 -6.16 8.82 4.82
CA ARG A 522 -6.89 10.00 4.32
C ARG A 522 -5.96 11.20 4.10
N LEU A 523 -5.05 11.48 5.04
CA LEU A 523 -4.08 12.58 4.91
C LEU A 523 -3.03 12.34 3.81
N ALA A 524 -2.64 11.10 3.55
CA ALA A 524 -1.74 10.74 2.45
C ALA A 524 -2.44 10.91 1.10
N TYR A 525 -3.66 10.37 0.94
CA TYR A 525 -4.46 10.54 -0.28
C TYR A 525 -4.79 12.00 -0.59
N GLN A 526 -5.07 12.83 0.43
CA GLN A 526 -5.25 14.27 0.22
C GLN A 526 -3.99 14.96 -0.36
N ARG A 527 -2.78 14.52 0.02
CA ARG A 527 -1.52 15.04 -0.54
C ARG A 527 -1.31 14.54 -1.97
N ALA A 528 -1.62 13.28 -2.26
CA ALA A 528 -1.59 12.74 -3.61
C ALA A 528 -2.53 13.53 -4.55
N LEU A 529 -3.82 13.67 -4.21
CA LEU A 529 -4.80 14.39 -5.06
C LEU A 529 -4.46 15.86 -5.30
N ALA A 530 -3.82 16.54 -4.33
CA ALA A 530 -3.35 17.91 -4.50
C ALA A 530 -2.32 18.05 -5.64
N ILE A 531 -1.52 17.00 -5.89
CA ILE A 531 -0.54 16.93 -6.97
C ILE A 531 -1.19 16.36 -8.25
N GLY A 532 -1.99 15.29 -8.12
CA GLY A 532 -2.66 14.61 -9.23
C GLY A 532 -3.50 15.54 -10.10
N LYS A 533 -4.29 16.43 -9.48
CA LYS A 533 -5.22 17.33 -10.18
C LYS A 533 -4.56 18.45 -11.01
N SER A 534 -3.23 18.61 -10.96
CA SER A 534 -2.50 19.67 -11.69
C SER A 534 -1.38 19.14 -12.59
N ASN A 535 -1.18 17.81 -12.69
CA ASN A 535 -0.01 17.22 -13.31
C ASN A 535 -0.37 16.21 -14.41
N ASP A 536 -0.21 16.63 -15.67
CA ASP A 536 -0.44 15.89 -16.92
C ASP A 536 0.49 14.67 -17.17
N LYS A 537 1.24 14.22 -16.15
CA LYS A 537 2.05 12.98 -16.18
C LYS A 537 1.43 11.86 -15.32
N ILE A 538 0.35 12.16 -14.60
CA ILE A 538 -0.44 11.20 -13.81
C ILE A 538 -1.72 10.89 -14.60
N VAL A 539 -2.18 9.64 -14.57
CA VAL A 539 -3.34 9.19 -15.36
C VAL A 539 -4.61 9.52 -14.59
N GLU A 540 -5.63 10.05 -15.27
CA GLU A 540 -6.91 10.47 -14.65
C GLU A 540 -7.60 9.32 -13.89
N GLU A 541 -7.47 8.08 -14.39
CA GLU A 541 -7.87 6.85 -13.73
C GLU A 541 -7.22 6.67 -12.35
N THR A 542 -5.89 6.82 -12.24
CA THR A 542 -5.18 6.72 -10.95
C THR A 542 -5.50 7.90 -10.00
N VAL A 543 -5.85 9.08 -10.53
CA VAL A 543 -6.37 10.18 -9.71
C VAL A 543 -7.77 9.85 -9.18
N SER A 544 -8.58 9.14 -9.97
CA SER A 544 -9.93 8.69 -9.61
C SER A 544 -9.91 7.56 -8.57
N GLU A 545 -9.02 6.58 -8.72
CA GLU A 545 -8.74 5.51 -7.74
C GLU A 545 -8.37 6.10 -6.36
N VAL A 546 -7.42 7.05 -6.33
CA VAL A 546 -7.03 7.73 -5.08
C VAL A 546 -8.17 8.60 -4.52
N SER A 547 -9.09 9.09 -5.36
CA SER A 547 -10.30 9.79 -4.91
C SER A 547 -11.32 8.83 -4.29
N LEU A 548 -11.51 7.62 -4.81
CA LEU A 548 -12.30 6.56 -4.19
C LEU A 548 -11.71 6.17 -2.82
N ASN A 549 -10.41 5.88 -2.78
CA ASN A 549 -9.74 5.45 -1.54
C ASN A 549 -9.77 6.56 -0.45
N LEU A 550 -9.78 7.83 -0.85
CA LEU A 550 -9.97 8.96 0.07
C LEU A 550 -11.36 8.96 0.73
N GLU A 551 -12.44 8.75 -0.04
CA GLU A 551 -13.80 8.73 0.51
C GLU A 551 -14.10 7.43 1.27
N LEU A 552 -13.52 6.30 0.86
CA LEU A 552 -13.52 5.05 1.65
C LEU A 552 -12.83 5.26 3.02
N ALA A 553 -11.65 5.89 3.05
CA ALA A 553 -10.94 6.17 4.29
C ALA A 553 -11.76 7.08 5.23
N ARG A 554 -12.52 8.05 4.67
CA ARG A 554 -13.47 8.86 5.46
C ARG A 554 -14.63 8.04 5.99
N LEU A 555 -15.23 7.18 5.18
CA LEU A 555 -16.35 6.31 5.57
C LEU A 555 -15.93 5.38 6.71
N TYR A 556 -14.82 4.67 6.57
CA TYR A 556 -14.29 3.78 7.61
C TYR A 556 -13.83 4.54 8.87
N GLN A 557 -13.28 5.75 8.74
CA GLN A 557 -12.98 6.60 9.90
C GLN A 557 -14.27 7.00 10.65
N ALA A 558 -15.33 7.38 9.93
CA ALA A 558 -16.62 7.73 10.52
C ALA A 558 -17.27 6.51 11.22
N ILE A 559 -17.25 5.34 10.58
CA ILE A 559 -17.75 4.08 11.16
C ILE A 559 -16.95 3.70 12.42
N LYS A 560 -15.62 3.68 12.35
CA LYS A 560 -14.73 3.39 13.50
C LYS A 560 -14.97 4.35 14.67
N SER A 561 -15.17 5.65 14.38
CA SER A 561 -15.53 6.64 15.39
C SER A 561 -16.94 6.41 15.97
N GLY A 562 -17.87 5.89 15.18
CA GLY A 562 -19.21 5.52 15.64
C GLY A 562 -19.17 4.32 16.58
N ASN A 563 -18.47 3.25 16.21
CA ASN A 563 -18.34 2.03 17.02
C ASN A 563 -17.67 2.32 18.37
N LEU A 564 -16.58 3.10 18.38
CA LEU A 564 -15.89 3.50 19.62
C LEU A 564 -16.79 4.35 20.54
N ALA A 565 -17.61 5.25 19.97
CA ALA A 565 -18.57 6.04 20.75
C ALA A 565 -19.75 5.20 21.25
N PHE A 566 -20.21 4.22 20.47
CA PHE A 566 -21.28 3.29 20.85
C PHE A 566 -20.84 2.39 22.01
N ALA A 567 -19.66 1.76 21.91
CA ALA A 567 -19.09 0.90 22.95
C ALA A 567 -18.78 1.64 24.26
N SER A 568 -18.54 2.97 24.21
CA SER A 568 -18.34 3.82 25.38
C SER A 568 -19.62 4.50 25.90
N GLY A 569 -20.80 4.18 25.34
CA GLY A 569 -22.08 4.75 25.73
C GLY A 569 -22.28 6.24 25.37
N ASP A 570 -21.39 6.82 24.56
CA ASP A 570 -21.53 8.20 24.06
C ASP A 570 -22.45 8.21 22.83
N TRP A 571 -23.73 8.00 23.11
CA TRP A 571 -24.78 7.85 22.09
C TRP A 571 -24.88 9.06 21.15
N ASP A 572 -24.57 10.28 21.60
CA ASP A 572 -24.59 11.47 20.74
C ASP A 572 -23.41 11.49 19.76
N LYS A 573 -22.19 11.16 20.20
CA LYS A 573 -21.05 10.99 19.28
C LYS A 573 -21.29 9.81 18.32
N ALA A 574 -21.85 8.71 18.79
CA ALA A 574 -22.16 7.54 17.95
C ALA A 574 -23.16 7.90 16.84
N ILE A 575 -24.31 8.48 17.21
CA ILE A 575 -25.34 8.95 16.27
C ILE A 575 -24.77 9.98 15.28
N HIS A 576 -23.91 10.89 15.73
CA HIS A 576 -23.27 11.88 14.85
C HIS A 576 -22.31 11.21 13.85
N ALA A 577 -21.44 10.32 14.31
CA ALA A 577 -20.46 9.65 13.48
C ALA A 577 -21.10 8.73 12.43
N TYR A 578 -22.13 7.95 12.79
CA TYR A 578 -22.87 7.15 11.82
C TYR A 578 -23.63 8.00 10.78
N LYS A 579 -24.20 9.15 11.19
CA LYS A 579 -24.81 10.12 10.26
C LYS A 579 -23.79 10.71 9.28
N ASN A 580 -22.56 10.97 9.74
CA ASN A 580 -21.48 11.39 8.85
C ASN A 580 -21.13 10.28 7.84
N GLY A 581 -21.13 9.01 8.27
CA GLY A 581 -20.99 7.85 7.37
C GLY A 581 -22.10 7.77 6.30
N GLN A 582 -23.36 7.94 6.70
CA GLN A 582 -24.49 8.03 5.75
C GLN A 582 -24.34 9.19 4.77
N ALA A 583 -23.90 10.35 5.23
CA ALA A 583 -23.68 11.52 4.37
C ALA A 583 -22.57 11.28 3.33
N ILE A 584 -21.48 10.61 3.72
CA ILE A 584 -20.39 10.22 2.80
C ILE A 584 -20.90 9.27 1.72
N LEU A 585 -21.67 8.23 2.09
CA LEU A 585 -22.30 7.31 1.14
C LEU A 585 -23.30 8.02 0.21
N SER A 586 -24.12 8.93 0.76
CA SER A 586 -25.17 9.64 0.00
C SER A 586 -24.59 10.64 -1.00
N TYR A 587 -23.52 11.34 -0.63
CA TYR A 587 -22.90 12.37 -1.48
C TYR A 587 -22.02 11.78 -2.60
N ASN A 588 -21.38 10.63 -2.35
CA ASN A 588 -20.45 10.00 -3.29
C ASN A 588 -21.05 8.74 -3.96
N LYS A 589 -22.38 8.66 -4.12
CA LYS A 589 -23.06 7.45 -4.61
C LYS A 589 -22.55 6.99 -5.98
N ASP A 590 -22.25 7.93 -6.89
CA ASP A 590 -21.72 7.65 -8.23
C ASP A 590 -20.25 7.20 -8.23
N LEU A 591 -19.52 7.42 -7.12
CA LEU A 591 -18.14 6.95 -6.91
C LEU A 591 -18.11 5.54 -6.28
N PHE A 592 -19.13 5.21 -5.49
CA PHE A 592 -19.28 3.93 -4.79
C PHE A 592 -20.07 2.88 -5.60
N THR A 593 -19.86 2.81 -6.92
CA THR A 593 -20.63 1.92 -7.85
C THR A 593 -20.59 0.43 -7.48
N LEU A 594 -19.51 -0.03 -6.85
CA LEU A 594 -19.30 -1.43 -6.45
C LEU A 594 -19.80 -1.74 -5.03
N ILE A 595 -20.39 -0.75 -4.35
CA ILE A 595 -20.89 -0.85 -2.98
C ILE A 595 -22.39 -0.55 -2.99
N ASP A 596 -23.22 -1.44 -2.43
CA ASP A 596 -24.64 -1.15 -2.24
C ASP A 596 -24.83 -0.07 -1.16
N SER A 597 -24.73 1.17 -1.62
CA SER A 597 -24.81 2.36 -0.77
C SER A 597 -26.19 2.52 -0.17
N ASP A 598 -27.26 2.05 -0.81
CA ASP A 598 -28.62 2.15 -0.28
C ASP A 598 -28.86 1.14 0.85
N VAL A 599 -28.35 -0.10 0.72
CA VAL A 599 -28.32 -1.09 1.82
C VAL A 599 -27.45 -0.57 2.97
N ASN A 600 -26.27 -0.02 2.70
CA ASN A 600 -25.36 0.44 3.76
C ASN A 600 -25.90 1.70 4.48
N ILE A 601 -26.54 2.63 3.76
CA ILE A 601 -27.29 3.75 4.36
C ILE A 601 -28.45 3.23 5.22
N ARG A 602 -29.16 2.19 4.77
CA ARG A 602 -30.26 1.55 5.54
C ARG A 602 -29.74 0.89 6.82
N LYS A 603 -28.65 0.11 6.77
CA LYS A 603 -28.03 -0.50 7.97
C LYS A 603 -27.65 0.57 9.00
N LEU A 604 -26.92 1.60 8.58
CA LEU A 604 -26.57 2.74 9.44
C LEU A 604 -27.82 3.44 10.00
N ALA A 605 -28.93 3.50 9.26
CA ALA A 605 -30.18 4.07 9.75
C ALA A 605 -30.83 3.24 10.88
N LYS A 606 -30.76 1.89 10.82
CA LYS A 606 -31.24 1.02 11.91
C LYS A 606 -30.39 1.22 13.18
N ILE A 607 -29.06 1.24 13.02
CA ILE A 607 -28.10 1.50 14.13
C ILE A 607 -28.31 2.88 14.77
N ILE A 608 -28.52 3.93 13.97
CA ILE A 608 -28.82 5.28 14.47
C ILE A 608 -30.14 5.32 15.27
N LEU A 609 -31.15 4.58 14.83
CA LEU A 609 -32.41 4.46 15.57
C LEU A 609 -32.20 3.71 16.89
N GLN A 610 -31.47 2.59 16.88
CA GLN A 610 -31.14 1.81 18.08
C GLN A 610 -30.36 2.62 19.11
N ALA A 611 -29.31 3.33 18.70
CA ALA A 611 -28.59 4.25 19.58
C ALA A 611 -29.50 5.34 20.19
N SER A 612 -30.50 5.85 19.44
CA SER A 612 -31.51 6.78 19.99
C SER A 612 -32.44 6.09 21.00
N VAL A 613 -32.88 4.86 20.72
CA VAL A 613 -33.72 4.06 21.62
C VAL A 613 -32.99 3.79 22.94
N ILE A 614 -31.78 3.25 22.89
CA ILE A 614 -30.94 2.93 24.06
C ILE A 614 -30.70 4.20 24.88
N LYS A 615 -30.26 5.29 24.25
CA LYS A 615 -30.08 6.59 24.90
C LYS A 615 -31.33 7.04 25.67
N ASN A 616 -32.52 6.95 25.06
CA ASN A 616 -33.75 7.38 25.71
C ASN A 616 -34.19 6.40 26.82
N ARG A 617 -34.01 5.07 26.68
CA ARG A 617 -34.23 4.09 27.76
C ARG A 617 -33.32 4.36 28.97
N GLN A 618 -32.02 4.53 28.76
CA GLN A 618 -31.06 4.85 29.83
C GLN A 618 -31.35 6.21 30.48
N THR A 619 -31.72 7.23 29.70
CA THR A 619 -32.13 8.53 30.26
C THR A 619 -33.46 8.42 31.04
N ALA A 620 -34.37 7.53 30.64
CA ALA A 620 -35.60 7.26 31.39
C ALA A 620 -35.29 6.61 32.73
N LYS A 621 -34.44 5.56 32.75
CA LYS A 621 -33.98 4.89 33.98
C LYS A 621 -33.40 5.87 34.98
N LYS A 622 -32.48 6.74 34.56
CA LYS A 622 -31.94 7.81 35.42
C LYS A 622 -33.03 8.73 35.99
N TYR A 623 -34.04 9.11 35.19
CA TYR A 623 -35.15 9.91 35.71
C TYR A 623 -36.04 9.13 36.71
N LEU A 624 -36.11 7.80 36.66
CA LEU A 624 -36.80 6.99 37.67
C LEU A 624 -36.00 6.92 38.98
N GLU A 625 -34.68 6.80 38.90
CA GLU A 625 -33.76 6.89 40.05
C GLU A 625 -33.87 8.26 40.74
N GLU A 626 -33.99 9.34 39.96
CA GLU A 626 -34.28 10.71 40.42
C GLU A 626 -35.76 10.92 40.85
N LYS A 627 -36.61 9.88 40.81
CA LYS A 627 -38.07 9.90 41.09
C LYS A 627 -38.88 10.87 40.22
N ASN A 628 -38.33 11.30 39.09
CA ASN A 628 -38.92 12.21 38.13
C ASN A 628 -39.76 11.45 37.08
N LEU A 629 -40.83 10.80 37.54
CA LEU A 629 -41.71 9.94 36.74
C LEU A 629 -42.20 10.61 35.45
N ARG A 630 -42.52 11.92 35.50
CA ARG A 630 -42.97 12.69 34.33
C ARG A 630 -41.89 12.81 33.27
N ALA A 631 -40.63 13.05 33.66
CA ALA A 631 -39.52 13.12 32.72
C ALA A 631 -39.16 11.74 32.15
N ALA A 632 -39.22 10.67 32.96
CA ALA A 632 -39.07 9.30 32.50
C ALA A 632 -40.12 8.93 31.45
N LYS A 633 -41.41 9.23 31.72
CA LYS A 633 -42.51 9.02 30.78
C LYS A 633 -42.26 9.69 29.43
N VAL A 634 -41.83 10.95 29.41
CA VAL A 634 -41.52 11.71 28.19
C VAL A 634 -40.38 11.08 27.38
N ARG A 635 -39.44 10.35 28.01
CA ARG A 635 -38.41 9.58 27.28
C ARG A 635 -38.98 8.35 26.58
N HIS A 636 -39.87 7.58 27.22
CA HIS A 636 -40.56 6.47 26.54
C HIS A 636 -41.52 6.95 25.45
N GLU A 637 -42.22 8.07 25.65
CA GLU A 637 -43.01 8.73 24.59
C GLU A 637 -42.13 9.13 23.39
N LYS A 638 -40.87 9.51 23.63
CA LYS A 638 -39.90 9.78 22.58
C LYS A 638 -39.40 8.51 21.89
N VAL A 639 -39.14 7.40 22.60
CA VAL A 639 -38.81 6.09 22.00
C VAL A 639 -39.88 5.68 20.98
N ILE A 640 -41.15 5.66 21.41
CA ILE A 640 -42.28 5.28 20.54
C ILE A 640 -42.39 6.21 19.33
N ARG A 641 -42.17 7.52 19.52
CA ARG A 641 -42.24 8.52 18.45
C ARG A 641 -41.13 8.34 17.43
N ASP A 642 -39.88 8.27 17.89
CA ASP A 642 -38.69 8.14 17.04
C ASP A 642 -38.79 6.89 16.15
N ILE A 643 -39.24 5.76 16.70
CA ILE A 643 -39.51 4.54 15.94
C ILE A 643 -40.66 4.74 14.94
N LYS A 644 -41.84 5.21 15.38
CA LYS A 644 -43.03 5.33 14.51
C LYS A 644 -42.86 6.35 13.37
N THR A 645 -41.92 7.27 13.48
CA THR A 645 -41.56 8.21 12.40
C THR A 645 -40.49 7.70 11.43
N ASN A 646 -39.98 6.48 11.63
CA ASN A 646 -38.87 5.91 10.86
C ASN A 646 -39.36 4.80 9.90
N SER A 647 -38.60 4.51 8.85
CA SER A 647 -38.88 3.42 7.90
C SER A 647 -38.89 2.02 8.55
N PHE A 648 -38.28 1.86 9.73
CA PHE A 648 -38.27 0.59 10.49
C PHE A 648 -39.44 0.44 11.47
N ALA A 649 -40.50 1.25 11.36
CA ALA A 649 -41.64 1.20 12.30
C ALA A 649 -42.39 -0.16 12.36
N ASN A 650 -42.16 -1.05 11.39
CA ASN A 650 -42.76 -2.38 11.29
C ASN A 650 -41.76 -3.53 11.57
N ASP A 651 -40.53 -3.23 11.98
CA ASP A 651 -39.49 -4.21 12.33
C ASP A 651 -39.84 -4.91 13.66
N SER A 652 -39.55 -6.21 13.80
CA SER A 652 -39.97 -7.02 14.96
C SER A 652 -39.48 -6.44 16.29
N ASP A 653 -38.21 -6.07 16.33
CA ASP A 653 -37.47 -5.69 17.53
C ASP A 653 -37.96 -4.31 18.01
N PHE A 654 -38.27 -3.42 17.05
CA PHE A 654 -38.85 -2.11 17.30
C PHE A 654 -40.34 -2.18 17.66
N LEU A 655 -41.09 -3.17 17.15
CA LEU A 655 -42.47 -3.44 17.59
C LEU A 655 -42.51 -3.95 19.04
N LYS A 656 -41.60 -4.87 19.44
CA LYS A 656 -41.42 -5.27 20.86
C LYS A 656 -41.10 -4.03 21.71
N THR A 657 -40.13 -3.22 21.29
CA THR A 657 -39.73 -1.98 21.98
C THR A 657 -40.87 -0.98 22.15
N ILE A 658 -41.77 -0.85 21.15
CA ILE A 658 -42.98 -0.01 21.24
C ILE A 658 -43.95 -0.57 22.28
N ALA A 659 -44.18 -1.88 22.31
CA ALA A 659 -45.07 -2.52 23.28
C ALA A 659 -44.58 -2.32 24.72
N GLU A 660 -43.33 -2.70 25.01
CA GLU A 660 -42.65 -2.48 26.30
C GLU A 660 -42.76 -1.01 26.76
N SER A 661 -42.41 -0.07 25.87
CA SER A 661 -42.47 1.36 26.19
C SER A 661 -43.90 1.85 26.43
N THR A 662 -44.90 1.23 25.82
CA THR A 662 -46.32 1.57 26.01
C THR A 662 -46.82 1.09 27.38
N GLU A 663 -46.43 -0.10 27.81
CA GLU A 663 -46.77 -0.64 29.13
C GLU A 663 -46.09 0.15 30.26
N ILE A 664 -44.81 0.49 30.09
CA ILE A 664 -44.08 1.37 31.02
C ILE A 664 -44.77 2.74 31.13
N ILE A 665 -45.19 3.34 30.00
CA ILE A 665 -45.96 4.60 30.02
C ILE A 665 -47.26 4.46 30.81
N GLN A 666 -48.05 3.40 30.62
CA GLN A 666 -49.30 3.19 31.35
C GLN A 666 -49.07 3.03 32.86
N SER A 667 -48.00 2.32 33.25
CA SER A 667 -47.58 2.18 34.65
C SER A 667 -47.21 3.55 35.27
N LEU A 668 -46.39 4.34 34.56
CA LEU A 668 -46.00 5.67 35.01
C LEU A 668 -47.17 6.66 35.07
N GLU A 669 -48.12 6.61 34.12
CA GLU A 669 -49.34 7.43 34.18
C GLU A 669 -50.18 7.10 35.41
N LYS A 670 -50.32 5.81 35.75
CA LYS A 670 -51.00 5.37 36.97
C LYS A 670 -50.31 5.89 38.22
N GLU A 671 -48.98 5.77 38.30
CA GLU A 671 -48.22 6.21 39.48
C GLU A 671 -48.26 7.74 39.64
N ILE A 672 -48.05 8.51 38.56
CA ILE A 672 -48.18 9.97 38.53
C ILE A 672 -49.57 10.39 39.02
N PHE A 673 -50.63 9.75 38.52
CA PHE A 673 -52.01 10.05 38.92
C PHE A 673 -52.28 9.73 40.39
N LEU A 674 -51.74 8.64 40.92
CA LEU A 674 -51.84 8.29 42.34
C LEU A 674 -51.09 9.31 43.22
N ASN A 675 -49.87 9.67 42.84
CA ASN A 675 -49.04 10.63 43.57
C ASN A 675 -49.69 12.03 43.59
N GLU A 676 -50.34 12.45 42.50
CA GLU A 676 -51.18 13.67 42.48
C GLU A 676 -52.36 13.61 43.46
N LYS A 677 -53.00 12.44 43.66
CA LYS A 677 -54.10 12.30 44.63
C LYS A 677 -53.60 12.27 46.07
N GLN A 678 -52.46 11.64 46.32
CA GLN A 678 -51.82 11.64 47.63
C GLN A 678 -51.38 13.05 48.03
N HIS A 679 -50.70 13.77 47.13
CA HIS A 679 -50.25 15.14 47.39
C HIS A 679 -51.41 16.14 47.56
N TYR A 680 -52.56 15.93 46.91
CA TYR A 680 -53.78 16.69 47.21
C TYR A 680 -54.24 16.46 48.66
N LEU A 681 -54.34 15.20 49.10
CA LEU A 681 -54.77 14.86 50.46
C LEU A 681 -53.78 15.36 51.52
N GLU A 682 -52.48 15.30 51.21
CA GLU A 682 -51.39 15.86 52.02
C GLU A 682 -51.53 17.38 52.15
N THR A 683 -51.58 18.12 51.04
CA THR A 683 -51.64 19.59 51.03
C THR A 683 -52.90 20.12 51.74
N ASN A 684 -54.02 19.39 51.65
CA ASN A 684 -55.30 19.81 52.21
C ASN A 684 -55.59 19.22 53.60
N PHE A 685 -54.67 18.45 54.20
CA PHE A 685 -54.98 17.56 55.32
C PHE A 685 -55.64 18.27 56.51
N GLN A 686 -55.17 19.45 56.89
CA GLN A 686 -55.71 20.21 58.03
C GLN A 686 -57.20 20.56 57.82
N THR A 687 -57.55 21.08 56.64
CA THR A 687 -58.93 21.40 56.25
C THR A 687 -59.82 20.16 56.19
N LEU A 688 -59.29 19.05 55.69
CA LEU A 688 -60.01 17.77 55.63
C LEU A 688 -60.26 17.19 57.03
N PHE A 689 -59.29 17.29 57.95
CA PHE A 689 -59.44 16.82 59.32
C PHE A 689 -60.39 17.70 60.13
N THR A 690 -60.25 19.02 60.15
CA THR A 690 -61.11 19.88 60.99
C THR A 690 -62.57 19.91 60.53
N LYS A 691 -62.84 19.68 59.23
CA LYS A 691 -64.18 19.45 58.70
C LYS A 691 -64.89 18.23 59.32
N HIS A 692 -64.14 17.21 59.75
CA HIS A 692 -64.68 15.96 60.29
C HIS A 692 -64.36 15.73 61.78
N TYR A 693 -63.45 16.50 62.35
CA TYR A 693 -63.15 16.62 63.78
C TYR A 693 -63.22 18.10 64.21
N PRO A 694 -64.41 18.67 64.46
CA PRO A 694 -64.57 20.11 64.72
C PRO A 694 -63.87 20.63 65.99
N SER A 695 -63.46 19.74 66.89
CA SER A 695 -62.69 20.07 68.09
C SER A 695 -61.17 20.19 67.84
N ALA A 696 -60.67 19.74 66.69
CA ALA A 696 -59.26 19.78 66.35
C ALA A 696 -58.86 21.15 65.80
N SER A 697 -57.73 21.70 66.26
CA SER A 697 -57.20 22.98 65.76
C SER A 697 -56.25 22.75 64.58
N PRO A 698 -56.37 23.46 63.44
CA PRO A 698 -55.49 23.26 62.27
C PRO A 698 -54.00 23.31 62.61
N GLY A 699 -53.57 24.29 63.41
CA GLY A 699 -52.17 24.46 63.82
C GLY A 699 -51.63 23.37 64.76
N ASN A 700 -52.50 22.54 65.33
CA ASN A 700 -52.11 21.39 66.15
C ASN A 700 -51.94 20.11 65.32
N LEU A 701 -52.35 20.11 64.05
CA LEU A 701 -52.30 18.95 63.16
C LEU A 701 -50.99 18.92 62.36
N SER A 702 -50.28 17.81 62.47
CA SER A 702 -48.93 17.61 61.93
C SER A 702 -48.75 16.19 61.38
N HIS A 703 -47.65 15.95 60.66
CA HIS A 703 -47.25 14.62 60.17
C HIS A 703 -48.38 13.87 59.42
N PRO A 704 -48.88 14.42 58.29
CA PRO A 704 -49.82 13.69 57.44
C PRO A 704 -49.18 12.41 56.90
N VAL A 705 -49.94 11.30 56.89
CA VAL A 705 -49.55 10.03 56.27
C VAL A 705 -50.71 9.56 55.40
N ILE A 706 -50.46 9.37 54.11
CA ILE A 706 -51.45 8.96 53.12
C ILE A 706 -51.11 7.54 52.67
N SER A 707 -52.12 6.69 52.51
CA SER A 707 -51.97 5.34 51.97
C SER A 707 -53.20 4.98 51.13
N LEU A 708 -52.98 4.29 50.01
CA LEU A 708 -54.04 3.69 49.20
C LEU A 708 -54.44 2.36 49.86
N GLU A 709 -55.64 2.27 50.42
CA GLU A 709 -56.16 1.02 51.01
C GLU A 709 -56.77 0.08 49.95
N LYS A 710 -57.33 0.63 48.87
CA LYS A 710 -57.95 -0.14 47.79
C LYS A 710 -58.06 0.66 46.50
N GLU A 711 -57.98 -0.04 45.37
CA GLU A 711 -58.39 0.45 44.05
C GLU A 711 -59.60 -0.34 43.53
N SER A 712 -60.43 0.30 42.70
CA SER A 712 -61.43 -0.33 41.84
C SER A 712 -61.47 0.38 40.47
N PRO A 713 -62.22 -0.15 39.48
CA PRO A 713 -62.33 0.48 38.16
C PRO A 713 -62.82 1.94 38.22
N GLU A 714 -63.77 2.24 39.11
CA GLU A 714 -64.36 3.59 39.24
C GLU A 714 -63.78 4.43 40.37
N ASN A 715 -63.16 3.84 41.41
CA ASN A 715 -62.83 4.54 42.65
C ASN A 715 -61.44 4.20 43.20
N LEU A 716 -60.80 5.16 43.86
CA LEU A 716 -59.60 4.97 44.69
C LEU A 716 -59.94 5.24 46.15
N TYR A 717 -59.56 4.36 47.06
CA TYR A 717 -59.86 4.48 48.50
C TYR A 717 -58.57 4.78 49.27
N PHE A 718 -58.48 6.01 49.80
CA PHE A 718 -57.33 6.49 50.53
C PHE A 718 -57.64 6.60 52.03
N LYS A 719 -56.67 6.18 52.84
CA LYS A 719 -56.59 6.42 54.28
C LYS A 719 -55.59 7.56 54.51
N LEU A 720 -56.09 8.65 55.07
CA LEU A 720 -55.33 9.82 55.48
C LEU A 720 -55.25 9.82 57.01
N GLN A 721 -54.05 9.92 57.55
CA GLN A 721 -53.75 9.97 58.98
C GLN A 721 -53.00 11.26 59.31
N CYS A 722 -53.09 11.75 60.55
CA CYS A 722 -52.21 12.80 61.06
C CYS A 722 -52.08 12.73 62.58
N THR A 723 -51.10 13.45 63.14
CA THR A 723 -50.93 13.60 64.59
C THR A 723 -51.43 14.97 65.04
N GLU A 724 -52.46 14.98 65.89
CA GLU A 724 -52.85 16.15 66.67
C GLU A 724 -51.97 16.24 67.94
N ILE A 725 -51.51 17.45 68.27
CA ILE A 725 -50.83 17.73 69.54
C ILE A 725 -51.64 18.76 70.33
N SER A 726 -52.31 18.33 71.41
CA SER A 726 -53.18 19.19 72.22
C SER A 726 -52.99 18.92 73.71
N GLY A 727 -52.80 19.97 74.51
CA GLY A 727 -52.54 19.85 75.96
C GLY A 727 -51.34 18.97 76.32
N GLY A 728 -50.32 18.91 75.46
CA GLY A 728 -49.15 18.02 75.60
C GLY A 728 -49.39 16.55 75.24
N ARG A 729 -50.62 16.14 74.91
CA ARG A 729 -50.95 14.79 74.44
C ARG A 729 -50.85 14.73 72.92
N ARG A 730 -50.38 13.59 72.39
CA ARG A 730 -50.37 13.28 70.96
C ARG A 730 -51.50 12.30 70.65
N THR A 731 -52.34 12.63 69.66
CA THR A 731 -53.48 11.80 69.23
C THR A 731 -53.35 11.50 67.73
N LEU A 732 -53.44 10.23 67.35
CA LEU A 732 -53.46 9.81 65.94
C LEU A 732 -54.90 9.90 65.42
N LEU A 733 -55.16 10.84 64.51
CA LEU A 733 -56.43 10.96 63.80
C LEU A 733 -56.38 10.20 62.47
N ILE A 734 -57.51 9.64 62.04
CA ILE A 734 -57.62 8.84 60.80
C ILE A 734 -58.96 9.14 60.11
N ILE A 735 -58.90 9.56 58.84
CA ILE A 735 -60.05 9.70 57.95
C ILE A 735 -59.86 8.90 56.66
N ARG A 736 -60.97 8.59 55.98
CA ARG A 736 -60.97 7.89 54.71
C ARG A 736 -61.67 8.74 53.64
N TYR A 737 -61.06 8.80 52.47
CA TYR A 737 -61.59 9.48 51.30
C TYR A 737 -61.62 8.54 50.11
N THR A 738 -62.72 8.60 49.37
CA THR A 738 -62.83 7.97 48.06
C THR A 738 -62.62 9.04 47.00
N TYR A 739 -61.77 8.79 46.01
CA TYR A 739 -61.70 9.58 44.79
C TYR A 739 -62.43 8.83 43.66
N ASN A 740 -63.48 9.41 43.11
CA ASN A 740 -64.18 8.82 41.98
C ASN A 740 -63.51 9.25 40.67
N LYS A 741 -63.02 8.28 39.89
CA LYS A 741 -62.26 8.48 38.65
C LYS A 741 -63.11 9.12 37.54
N LYS A 742 -64.43 8.95 37.56
CA LYS A 742 -65.37 9.36 36.51
C LYS A 742 -65.93 10.77 36.73
N SER A 743 -66.44 11.06 37.92
CA SER A 743 -66.88 12.41 38.31
C SER A 743 -65.71 13.35 38.67
N LYS A 744 -64.53 12.77 38.95
CA LYS A 744 -63.33 13.47 39.44
C LYS A 744 -63.51 14.11 40.83
N THR A 745 -64.49 13.65 41.62
CA THR A 745 -64.82 14.15 42.97
C THR A 745 -64.09 13.42 44.09
N TRP A 746 -63.99 14.09 45.24
CA TRP A 746 -63.51 13.54 46.52
C TRP A 746 -64.67 13.42 47.51
N ASP A 747 -64.90 12.22 48.02
CA ASP A 747 -66.06 11.88 48.84
C ASP A 747 -65.62 11.27 50.19
N PHE A 748 -66.08 11.86 51.30
CA PHE A 748 -65.73 11.39 52.65
C PHE A 748 -66.38 10.03 52.93
N SER A 749 -65.55 9.04 53.25
CA SER A 749 -65.98 7.65 53.42
C SER A 749 -66.29 7.38 54.89
N SER A 750 -67.51 7.72 55.31
CA SER A 750 -68.00 7.44 56.66
C SER A 750 -67.94 5.94 56.98
N GLY A 751 -67.34 5.61 58.13
CA GLY A 751 -66.78 4.28 58.39
C GLY A 751 -67.81 3.18 58.65
N ASN A 752 -68.40 2.60 57.60
CA ASN A 752 -69.24 1.39 57.65
C ASN A 752 -68.55 0.15 57.03
N LEU A 753 -67.21 0.07 57.13
CA LEU A 753 -66.48 -1.18 57.00
C LEU A 753 -66.44 -1.88 58.36
N LYS A 754 -66.89 -3.15 58.41
CA LYS A 754 -66.97 -3.94 59.66
C LYS A 754 -65.60 -3.98 60.35
N LYS A 755 -65.55 -3.69 61.65
CA LYS A 755 -64.33 -3.82 62.46
C LYS A 755 -63.77 -5.25 62.32
N PRO A 756 -62.46 -5.42 62.01
CA PRO A 756 -61.77 -6.66 62.32
C PRO A 756 -61.89 -6.93 63.84
N LYS A 757 -62.06 -8.18 64.25
CA LYS A 757 -61.85 -8.55 65.65
C LYS A 757 -60.37 -8.32 65.96
N LEU A 758 -60.07 -7.59 67.03
CA LEU A 758 -58.73 -7.70 67.62
C LEU A 758 -58.61 -9.12 68.20
N ALA A 759 -57.59 -9.85 67.76
CA ALA A 759 -57.01 -10.87 68.61
C ALA A 759 -56.18 -10.14 69.68
N LEU A 760 -56.44 -10.43 70.94
CA LEU A 760 -55.58 -10.05 72.05
C LEU A 760 -54.55 -11.17 72.26
N ASN A 761 -53.30 -10.78 72.48
CA ASN A 761 -52.42 -11.47 73.43
C ASN A 761 -52.60 -10.77 74.78
#